data_AF-A0A7N0TBT9-F1
#
_entry.id   AF-A0A7N0TBT9-F1
#
_cell.length_a   1.000
_cell.length_b   1.000
_cell.length_c   1.000
_cell.angle_alpha   90.00
_cell.angle_beta   90.00
_cell.angle_gamma   90.00
#
_symmetry.space_group_name_H-M   'P 1'
#
loop_
_entity.id
_entity.type
_entity.pdbx_description
1 polymer ?
#
loop_
_entity_poly.entity_id
_entity_poly.type
_entity_poly.pdbx_seq_one_letter_code
_entity_poly.pdbx_strand_id
1 'polypeptide(L)'
;MVFMHFGTSSEILDHLSECREGLVGRRHLCSIPATTVSDIAASAVILSSKISSGVSIGEDSIVYDSSISSGIQIGSQTIIVGVTFPAPVNKNDQEIHFMLPDRHCLWQVPLLGCSDKVLVYCGLHDNPKNPFCKDGTFCGRPWKQVLKGLGLHETDLFKSSDMKDKCLWNAKIFPVLPDTNMLKLATWLMGLTGRINEPWLTMWRNARRVSLEELHRSIDYLKMCTASSHHQADLAGGIAKACIDHGLVGRNLSQLFNQILQNDVSGVELCKNFLDLCPNLHAKNAKILPKSRAYQVQVDLLRACNDEMLACQLEPRVWDAVASETASAVTHSSPENLHKVSKFLSSGCQHYITECVDQSFYYKKVKVELPVRVDFVGGWSDTPPWSLERAGCVLNMAINLEETSPIGTIVETMEVIGCQMIDDAGHDLQLSDLGSINAPFDESDPFRLVKSALLVTNIVNDRSFQSKGLKIKTWANVPRGSGLGTSSILAAAVVKALLQIMDEDHCNENVARLVLLLEQLMGTGGGWQDQIGGLYPGIKFTTSFPGTPLRLQVVPLLASPQLISKLQERLLVVFTGQVRLAHQVLQKVVTRYLQRDNILISSIKRLAALAKAGREALMNSDIDELGEIMLEAWRLHQELDPYCSNTFVDSLFEFSEPFCSGYKLVGAGGGGFALLLTRNANSARQLKHALECKPDFNVQVYNWTVFVGN
;
A
#
# COMPACT_ATOMS: atom_id res chain seq x y z
N MET A 1 -12.45 -5.36 -18.23
CA MET A 1 -11.79 -5.32 -19.54
C MET A 1 -12.77 -4.75 -20.54
N VAL A 2 -12.54 -3.53 -21.03
CA VAL A 2 -13.24 -3.03 -22.21
C VAL A 2 -12.54 -3.65 -23.42
N PHE A 3 -13.25 -4.47 -24.20
CA PHE A 3 -12.73 -4.97 -25.47
C PHE A 3 -12.71 -3.79 -26.45
N MET A 4 -11.53 -3.27 -26.75
CA MET A 4 -11.35 -2.23 -27.77
C MET A 4 -11.00 -2.89 -29.11
N HIS A 5 -11.77 -2.57 -30.16
CA HIS A 5 -11.44 -2.91 -31.53
C HIS A 5 -10.60 -1.78 -32.12
N PHE A 6 -9.30 -2.00 -32.28
CA PHE A 6 -8.42 -1.01 -32.89
C PHE A 6 -8.46 -1.08 -34.42
N GLY A 7 -8.70 0.05 -35.08
CA GLY A 7 -8.67 0.19 -36.54
C GLY A 7 -7.24 0.36 -37.08
N THR A 8 -6.38 1.02 -36.31
CA THR A 8 -4.94 1.20 -36.56
C THR A 8 -4.14 1.07 -35.26
N SER A 9 -2.81 0.91 -35.37
CA SER A 9 -1.94 0.84 -34.18
C SER A 9 -1.76 2.19 -33.49
N SER A 10 -2.05 3.32 -34.16
CA SER A 10 -1.98 4.67 -33.58
C SER A 10 -2.92 4.88 -32.39
N GLU A 11 -4.08 4.23 -32.41
CA GLU A 11 -5.09 4.30 -31.34
C GLU A 11 -4.57 3.77 -29.99
N ILE A 12 -3.53 2.91 -30.01
CA ILE A 12 -2.83 2.42 -28.81
C ILE A 12 -2.00 3.55 -28.18
N LEU A 13 -1.31 4.35 -29.01
CA LEU A 13 -0.53 5.51 -28.53
C LEU A 13 -1.46 6.58 -27.97
N ASP A 14 -2.55 6.87 -28.68
CA ASP A 14 -3.53 7.87 -28.26
C ASP A 14 -4.10 7.52 -26.88
N HIS A 15 -4.48 6.26 -26.66
CA HIS A 15 -4.99 5.80 -25.37
C HIS A 15 -3.99 5.93 -24.21
N LEU A 16 -2.70 5.69 -24.47
CA LEU A 16 -1.66 5.83 -23.45
C LEU A 16 -1.21 7.28 -23.23
N SER A 17 -1.50 8.16 -24.19
CA SER A 17 -1.25 9.60 -24.12
C SER A 17 -2.40 10.39 -23.49
N GLU A 18 -3.64 9.88 -23.57
CA GLU A 18 -4.80 10.52 -22.96
C GLU A 18 -4.65 10.55 -21.43
N CYS A 19 -4.62 11.77 -20.86
CA CYS A 19 -4.67 12.07 -19.43
C CYS A 19 -6.01 11.67 -18.76
N ARG A 20 -6.68 10.59 -19.18
CA ARG A 20 -7.90 10.11 -18.53
C ARG A 20 -7.55 9.16 -17.38
N GLU A 21 -7.59 9.73 -16.19
CA GLU A 21 -7.79 9.12 -14.85
C GLU A 21 -6.81 8.04 -14.33
N GLY A 22 -5.77 7.66 -15.07
CA GLY A 22 -4.74 6.74 -14.57
C GLY A 22 -3.31 7.24 -14.80
N LEU A 23 -2.50 7.36 -13.74
CA LEU A 23 -1.05 7.49 -13.87
C LEU A 23 -0.50 6.15 -14.41
N VAL A 24 -0.46 5.96 -15.74
CA VAL A 24 0.26 4.82 -16.31
C VAL A 24 1.75 5.04 -16.06
N GLY A 25 2.35 4.19 -15.23
CA GLY A 25 3.79 4.21 -15.00
C GLY A 25 4.53 3.98 -16.31
N ARG A 26 5.19 5.01 -16.83
CA ARG A 26 5.95 4.94 -18.10
C ARG A 26 7.09 3.91 -18.08
N ARG A 27 7.49 3.46 -16.90
CA ARG A 27 8.51 2.43 -16.70
C ARG A 27 8.00 1.45 -15.66
N HIS A 28 7.66 0.23 -16.08
CA HIS A 28 7.15 -0.79 -15.19
C HIS A 28 7.77 -2.15 -15.49
N LEU A 29 8.17 -2.87 -14.43
CA LEU A 29 8.81 -4.19 -14.51
C LEU A 29 9.91 -4.25 -15.60
N CYS A 30 10.80 -3.26 -15.62
CA CYS A 30 11.78 -3.12 -16.71
C CYS A 30 13.20 -3.04 -16.16
N SER A 31 14.16 -3.55 -16.93
CA SER A 31 15.59 -3.38 -16.71
C SER A 31 16.11 -2.37 -17.72
N ILE A 32 16.53 -1.19 -17.24
CA ILE A 32 17.00 -0.09 -18.08
C ILE A 32 18.35 0.36 -17.52
N PRO A 33 19.36 0.61 -18.36
CA PRO A 33 20.66 1.07 -17.90
C PRO A 33 20.58 2.53 -17.43
N ALA A 34 21.69 3.03 -16.87
CA ALA A 34 21.81 4.45 -16.54
C ALA A 34 21.60 5.32 -17.80
N THR A 35 20.99 6.50 -17.63
CA THR A 35 20.68 7.42 -18.74
C THR A 35 21.92 7.93 -19.48
N THR A 36 23.10 7.84 -18.89
CA THR A 36 24.35 8.27 -19.52
C THR A 36 24.86 7.29 -20.59
N VAL A 37 24.31 6.08 -20.67
CA VAL A 37 24.76 5.04 -21.60
C VAL A 37 23.71 4.63 -22.61
N SER A 38 22.48 5.16 -22.53
CA SER A 38 21.39 4.94 -23.50
C SER A 38 20.55 6.21 -23.64
N ASP A 39 20.16 6.54 -24.87
CA ASP A 39 19.37 7.74 -25.19
C ASP A 39 17.88 7.40 -25.29
N ILE A 40 17.18 7.41 -24.14
CA ILE A 40 15.78 7.04 -24.03
C ILE A 40 14.95 8.27 -23.68
N ALA A 41 14.08 8.69 -24.60
CA ALA A 41 13.19 9.82 -24.41
C ALA A 41 12.34 9.68 -23.13
N ALA A 42 12.08 10.79 -22.45
CA ALA A 42 11.29 10.81 -21.20
C ALA A 42 9.80 10.48 -21.41
N SER A 43 9.29 10.64 -22.64
CA SER A 43 7.93 10.26 -23.02
C SER A 43 7.79 8.79 -23.42
N ALA A 44 8.90 8.08 -23.68
CA ALA A 44 8.85 6.67 -24.05
C ALA A 44 8.30 5.80 -22.89
N VAL A 45 7.43 4.86 -23.24
CA VAL A 45 6.78 3.91 -22.34
C VAL A 45 7.45 2.54 -22.47
N ILE A 46 8.06 2.04 -21.41
CA ILE A 46 8.79 0.77 -21.38
C ILE A 46 8.18 -0.14 -20.30
N LEU A 47 7.59 -1.24 -20.73
CA LEU A 47 6.81 -2.14 -19.89
C LEU A 47 7.32 -3.57 -20.06
N SER A 48 7.56 -4.27 -18.95
CA SER A 48 7.97 -5.69 -18.95
C SER A 48 9.15 -5.95 -19.90
N SER A 49 10.12 -5.04 -19.98
CA SER A 49 11.14 -5.07 -21.03
C SER A 49 12.55 -4.88 -20.48
N LYS A 50 13.53 -5.48 -21.15
CA LYS A 50 14.96 -5.32 -20.89
C LYS A 50 15.60 -4.47 -21.98
N ILE A 51 16.21 -3.36 -21.60
CA ILE A 51 16.95 -2.48 -22.49
C ILE A 51 18.44 -2.58 -22.11
N SER A 52 19.30 -2.74 -23.10
CA SER A 52 20.76 -2.75 -22.91
C SER A 52 21.35 -1.35 -23.04
N SER A 53 22.61 -1.17 -22.62
CA SER A 53 23.38 0.05 -22.91
C SER A 53 23.56 0.22 -24.42
N GLY A 54 23.61 1.47 -24.89
CA GLY A 54 23.81 1.80 -26.31
C GLY A 54 22.54 1.67 -27.16
N VAL A 55 21.36 1.65 -26.52
CA VAL A 55 20.05 1.69 -27.20
C VAL A 55 19.55 3.14 -27.23
N SER A 56 18.92 3.53 -28.33
CA SER A 56 18.17 4.80 -28.41
C SER A 56 16.69 4.55 -28.66
N ILE A 57 15.82 5.31 -27.99
CA ILE A 57 14.36 5.23 -28.12
C ILE A 57 13.79 6.65 -28.19
N GLY A 58 13.16 6.97 -29.31
CA GLY A 58 12.52 8.26 -29.57
C GLY A 58 11.25 8.52 -28.75
N GLU A 59 10.70 9.72 -28.93
CA GLU A 59 9.57 10.23 -28.16
C GLU A 59 8.29 9.44 -28.45
N ASP A 60 7.41 9.33 -27.44
CA ASP A 60 6.06 8.75 -27.55
C ASP A 60 6.04 7.31 -28.12
N SER A 61 7.13 6.58 -27.92
CA SER A 61 7.28 5.19 -28.33
C SER A 61 6.92 4.22 -27.20
N ILE A 62 6.41 3.03 -27.55
CA ILE A 62 6.09 1.95 -26.62
C ILE A 62 7.00 0.75 -26.89
N VAL A 63 7.61 0.23 -25.84
CA VAL A 63 8.30 -1.05 -25.83
C VAL A 63 7.67 -1.95 -24.77
N TYR A 64 7.07 -3.06 -25.20
CA TYR A 64 6.36 -4.00 -24.34
C TYR A 64 6.91 -5.42 -24.50
N ASP A 65 7.14 -6.11 -23.38
CA ASP A 65 7.53 -7.52 -23.34
C ASP A 65 8.72 -7.86 -24.26
N SER A 66 9.72 -6.97 -24.30
CA SER A 66 10.79 -7.01 -25.29
C SER A 66 12.17 -6.95 -24.65
N SER A 67 13.15 -7.59 -25.29
CA SER A 67 14.57 -7.53 -24.91
C SER A 67 15.37 -6.89 -26.03
N ILE A 68 15.88 -5.69 -25.79
CA ILE A 68 16.60 -4.88 -26.78
C ILE A 68 18.09 -4.87 -26.44
N SER A 69 18.91 -5.41 -27.36
CA SER A 69 20.38 -5.45 -27.25
C SER A 69 21.04 -4.14 -27.68
N SER A 70 22.35 -3.99 -27.45
CA SER A 70 23.13 -2.81 -27.87
C SER A 70 23.08 -2.61 -29.40
N GLY A 71 23.22 -1.36 -29.85
CA GLY A 71 23.29 -1.04 -31.28
C GLY A 71 21.93 -0.92 -31.99
N ILE A 72 20.83 -0.99 -31.24
CA ILE A 72 19.46 -0.81 -31.74
C ILE A 72 19.02 0.65 -31.58
N GLN A 73 18.47 1.22 -32.65
CA GLN A 73 17.90 2.57 -32.68
C GLN A 73 16.41 2.51 -32.98
N ILE A 74 15.59 3.09 -32.11
CA ILE A 74 14.14 3.09 -32.21
C ILE A 74 13.67 4.54 -32.35
N GLY A 75 12.98 4.84 -33.44
CA GLY A 75 12.42 6.15 -33.74
C GLY A 75 11.31 6.58 -32.78
N SER A 76 10.72 7.73 -33.08
CA SER A 76 9.59 8.31 -32.32
C SER A 76 8.24 7.76 -32.80
N GLN A 77 7.26 7.72 -31.91
CA GLN A 77 5.90 7.19 -32.17
C GLN A 77 5.93 5.75 -32.71
N THR A 78 6.77 4.90 -32.12
CA THR A 78 6.90 3.49 -32.52
C THR A 78 6.24 2.54 -31.52
N ILE A 79 5.89 1.34 -31.96
CA ILE A 79 5.33 0.30 -31.09
C ILE A 79 6.12 -0.99 -31.27
N ILE A 80 6.72 -1.50 -30.20
CA ILE A 80 7.48 -2.75 -30.18
C ILE A 80 6.86 -3.70 -29.16
N VAL A 81 6.53 -4.93 -29.57
CA VAL A 81 5.87 -5.93 -28.71
C VAL A 81 6.51 -7.30 -28.91
N GLY A 82 6.93 -7.94 -27.82
CA GLY A 82 7.40 -9.34 -27.83
C GLY A 82 8.74 -9.56 -28.53
N VAL A 83 9.47 -8.49 -28.89
CA VAL A 83 10.67 -8.60 -29.74
C VAL A 83 11.89 -8.88 -28.88
N THR A 84 12.60 -9.95 -29.23
CA THR A 84 13.89 -10.28 -28.62
C THR A 84 15.00 -10.08 -29.64
N PHE A 85 15.82 -9.06 -29.45
CA PHE A 85 17.06 -8.90 -30.20
C PHE A 85 18.17 -9.69 -29.49
N PRO A 86 18.77 -10.71 -30.15
CA PRO A 86 19.83 -11.48 -29.52
C PRO A 86 21.02 -10.56 -29.21
N ALA A 87 21.59 -10.73 -28.02
CA ALA A 87 22.89 -10.14 -27.68
C ALA A 87 23.99 -10.95 -28.36
N PRO A 88 25.11 -10.33 -28.79
CA PRO A 88 26.26 -11.06 -29.29
C PRO A 88 26.78 -12.02 -28.20
N VAL A 89 26.93 -13.30 -28.55
CA VAL A 89 27.32 -14.35 -27.60
C VAL A 89 28.83 -14.30 -27.33
N ASN A 90 29.62 -13.88 -28.32
CA ASN A 90 31.06 -13.66 -28.20
C ASN A 90 31.45 -12.20 -28.47
N LYS A 91 32.55 -11.72 -27.87
CA LYS A 91 33.13 -10.39 -28.17
C LYS A 91 33.52 -10.19 -29.65
N ASN A 92 33.64 -11.28 -30.41
CA ASN A 92 33.98 -11.27 -31.84
C ASN A 92 32.74 -11.36 -32.76
N ASP A 93 31.54 -11.55 -32.21
CA ASP A 93 30.31 -11.54 -33.00
C ASP A 93 29.98 -10.09 -33.40
N GLN A 94 29.58 -9.88 -34.65
CA GLN A 94 29.16 -8.57 -35.12
C GLN A 94 27.91 -8.11 -34.35
N GLU A 95 27.98 -6.90 -33.76
CA GLU A 95 26.79 -6.26 -33.20
C GLU A 95 25.74 -6.08 -34.30
N ILE A 96 24.49 -6.47 -34.00
CA ILE A 96 23.38 -6.29 -34.92
C ILE A 96 22.96 -4.82 -34.84
N HIS A 97 23.33 -4.04 -35.84
CA HIS A 97 22.80 -2.70 -36.02
C HIS A 97 21.45 -2.75 -36.73
N PHE A 98 20.41 -2.31 -36.04
CA PHE A 98 19.05 -2.22 -36.59
C PHE A 98 18.41 -0.90 -36.19
N MET A 99 17.75 -0.25 -37.15
CA MET A 99 17.02 1.00 -36.95
C MET A 99 15.55 0.76 -37.27
N LEU A 100 14.68 0.98 -36.29
CA LEU A 100 13.24 1.11 -36.51
C LEU A 100 12.91 2.59 -36.73
N PRO A 101 12.41 3.00 -37.91
CA PRO A 101 12.12 4.41 -38.17
C PRO A 101 10.92 4.93 -37.38
N ASP A 102 10.78 6.26 -37.34
CA ASP A 102 9.62 6.91 -36.73
C ASP A 102 8.30 6.36 -37.30
N ARG A 103 7.26 6.29 -36.46
CA ARG A 103 5.91 5.87 -36.85
C ARG A 103 5.85 4.46 -37.45
N HIS A 104 6.66 3.54 -36.93
CA HIS A 104 6.64 2.12 -37.31
C HIS A 104 6.30 1.21 -36.12
N CYS A 105 5.74 0.06 -36.44
CA CYS A 105 5.43 -1.00 -35.50
C CYS A 105 6.25 -2.25 -35.79
N LEU A 106 6.64 -2.97 -34.75
CA LEU A 106 7.41 -4.20 -34.82
C LEU A 106 6.94 -5.20 -33.78
N TRP A 107 6.53 -6.39 -34.23
CA TRP A 107 6.04 -7.45 -33.35
C TRP A 107 6.65 -8.79 -33.72
N GLN A 108 6.98 -9.61 -32.72
CA GLN A 108 7.47 -10.96 -32.95
C GLN A 108 6.44 -11.97 -32.42
N VAL A 109 5.94 -12.85 -33.27
CA VAL A 109 4.86 -13.80 -32.91
C VAL A 109 5.24 -15.26 -33.21
N PRO A 110 4.99 -16.20 -32.30
CA PRO A 110 5.18 -17.63 -32.57
C PRO A 110 4.02 -18.20 -33.41
N LEU A 111 4.34 -19.13 -34.33
CA LEU A 111 3.35 -19.83 -35.14
C LEU A 111 3.20 -21.30 -34.73
N LEU A 112 1.98 -21.83 -34.85
CA LEU A 112 1.66 -23.25 -34.63
C LEU A 112 2.47 -24.15 -35.57
N GLY A 113 3.06 -25.20 -35.01
CA GLY A 113 3.83 -26.20 -35.77
C GLY A 113 5.14 -25.68 -36.35
N CYS A 114 5.59 -24.47 -35.99
CA CYS A 114 6.90 -23.92 -36.35
C CYS A 114 7.73 -23.69 -35.08
N SER A 115 9.01 -24.08 -35.10
CA SER A 115 9.96 -23.70 -34.04
C SER A 115 10.17 -22.19 -34.02
N ASP A 116 10.17 -21.58 -35.20
CA ASP A 116 10.57 -20.21 -35.46
C ASP A 116 9.41 -19.22 -35.26
N LYS A 117 9.75 -17.99 -34.90
CA LYS A 117 8.82 -16.86 -34.78
C LYS A 117 8.75 -16.11 -36.11
N VAL A 118 7.72 -15.30 -36.29
CA VAL A 118 7.59 -14.37 -37.42
C VAL A 118 7.68 -12.94 -36.92
N LEU A 119 8.47 -12.13 -37.63
CA LEU A 119 8.60 -10.71 -37.40
C LEU A 119 7.61 -9.94 -38.29
N VAL A 120 6.65 -9.28 -37.67
CA VAL A 120 5.66 -8.42 -38.31
C VAL A 120 6.10 -6.98 -38.17
N TYR A 121 6.05 -6.22 -39.26
CA TYR A 121 6.38 -4.81 -39.29
C TYR A 121 5.45 -4.07 -40.25
N CYS A 122 5.04 -2.88 -39.85
CA CYS A 122 4.20 -1.98 -40.65
C CYS A 122 4.35 -0.55 -40.15
N GLY A 123 3.73 0.40 -40.85
CA GLY A 123 3.57 1.76 -40.38
C GLY A 123 2.49 1.84 -39.30
N LEU A 124 2.65 2.78 -38.37
CA LEU A 124 1.72 3.05 -37.27
C LEU A 124 0.28 3.32 -37.76
N HIS A 125 0.17 3.95 -38.92
CA HIS A 125 -1.09 4.39 -39.54
C HIS A 125 -1.55 3.46 -40.68
N ASP A 126 -0.85 2.36 -40.93
CA ASP A 126 -1.27 1.42 -41.98
C ASP A 126 -2.56 0.72 -41.54
N ASN A 127 -3.65 0.92 -42.28
CA ASN A 127 -4.86 0.12 -42.11
C ASN A 127 -4.72 -1.19 -42.92
N PRO A 128 -4.69 -2.37 -42.27
CA PRO A 128 -4.43 -3.63 -42.96
C PRO A 128 -5.45 -4.00 -44.04
N LYS A 129 -6.68 -3.48 -43.93
CA LYS A 129 -7.81 -3.81 -44.82
C LYS A 129 -8.01 -2.80 -45.94
N ASN A 130 -7.25 -1.70 -45.98
CA ASN A 130 -7.35 -0.73 -47.08
C ASN A 130 -6.80 -1.34 -48.38
N PRO A 131 -7.57 -1.34 -49.49
CA PRO A 131 -7.13 -1.91 -50.76
C PRO A 131 -5.96 -1.15 -51.39
N PHE A 132 -5.10 -1.85 -52.13
CA PHE A 132 -3.98 -1.27 -52.88
C PHE A 132 -4.43 -0.19 -53.88
N CYS A 133 -5.65 -0.33 -54.41
CA CYS A 133 -6.25 0.60 -55.37
C CYS A 133 -6.92 1.83 -54.74
N LYS A 134 -7.12 1.84 -53.41
CA LYS A 134 -7.82 2.89 -52.65
C LYS A 134 -6.98 3.32 -51.45
N ASP A 135 -5.80 3.87 -51.74
CA ASP A 135 -4.90 4.49 -50.75
C ASP A 135 -4.31 3.55 -49.67
N GLY A 136 -4.27 2.24 -49.92
CA GLY A 136 -3.55 1.31 -49.05
C GLY A 136 -2.06 1.64 -48.94
N THR A 137 -1.53 1.54 -47.73
CA THR A 137 -0.12 1.80 -47.41
C THR A 137 0.56 0.59 -46.78
N PHE A 138 1.89 0.58 -46.87
CA PHE A 138 2.77 -0.33 -46.14
C PHE A 138 4.04 0.40 -45.71
N CYS A 139 4.36 0.32 -44.42
CA CYS A 139 5.40 1.13 -43.77
C CYS A 139 5.18 2.63 -44.05
N GLY A 140 3.93 3.10 -43.98
CA GLY A 140 3.55 4.48 -44.21
C GLY A 140 3.67 4.97 -45.66
N ARG A 141 3.95 4.08 -46.62
CA ARG A 141 4.13 4.42 -48.04
C ARG A 141 3.05 3.77 -48.90
N PRO A 142 2.55 4.45 -49.96
CA PRO A 142 1.60 3.84 -50.89
C PRO A 142 2.17 2.58 -51.55
N TRP A 143 1.36 1.52 -51.69
CA TRP A 143 1.81 0.23 -52.24
C TRP A 143 2.50 0.34 -53.61
N LYS A 144 2.05 1.23 -54.49
CA LYS A 144 2.70 1.48 -55.80
C LYS A 144 4.17 1.90 -55.65
N GLN A 145 4.48 2.73 -54.65
CA GLN A 145 5.84 3.18 -54.37
C GLN A 145 6.67 2.06 -53.73
N VAL A 146 6.08 1.29 -52.83
CA VAL A 146 6.72 0.14 -52.19
C VAL A 146 7.12 -0.90 -53.23
N LEU A 147 6.20 -1.31 -54.10
CA LEU A 147 6.46 -2.30 -55.15
C LEU A 147 7.58 -1.84 -56.10
N LYS A 148 7.50 -0.60 -56.58
CA LYS A 148 8.51 -0.01 -57.46
C LYS A 148 9.88 0.11 -56.78
N GLY A 149 9.92 0.57 -55.54
CA GLY A 149 11.16 0.79 -54.78
C GLY A 149 11.88 -0.48 -54.39
N LEU A 150 11.14 -1.58 -54.20
CA LEU A 150 11.68 -2.88 -53.81
C LEU A 150 11.85 -3.87 -54.98
N GLY A 151 11.39 -3.53 -56.19
CA GLY A 151 11.44 -4.44 -57.34
C GLY A 151 10.44 -5.61 -57.23
N LEU A 152 9.33 -5.39 -56.52
CA LEU A 152 8.28 -6.38 -56.30
C LEU A 152 7.14 -6.25 -57.32
N HIS A 153 6.55 -7.39 -57.69
CA HIS A 153 5.33 -7.45 -58.49
C HIS A 153 4.15 -7.94 -57.65
N GLU A 154 2.92 -7.61 -58.03
CA GLU A 154 1.73 -8.09 -57.31
C GLU A 154 1.65 -9.64 -57.27
N THR A 155 2.14 -10.30 -58.31
CA THR A 155 2.23 -11.77 -58.40
C THR A 155 3.18 -12.37 -57.34
N ASP A 156 4.12 -11.57 -56.82
CA ASP A 156 4.97 -12.01 -55.71
C ASP A 156 4.17 -12.11 -54.40
N LEU A 157 3.14 -11.28 -54.22
CA LEU A 157 2.36 -11.16 -52.97
C LEU A 157 1.07 -11.98 -52.96
N PHE A 158 0.44 -12.15 -54.13
CA PHE A 158 -0.88 -12.76 -54.28
C PHE A 158 -0.83 -13.93 -55.26
N LYS A 159 -1.40 -15.08 -54.86
CA LYS A 159 -1.41 -16.30 -55.68
C LYS A 159 -2.45 -16.28 -56.82
N SER A 160 -3.47 -15.43 -56.74
CA SER A 160 -4.55 -15.32 -57.74
C SER A 160 -4.69 -13.88 -58.23
N SER A 161 -4.82 -13.71 -59.54
CA SER A 161 -5.07 -12.41 -60.20
C SER A 161 -6.45 -11.83 -59.87
N ASP A 162 -7.42 -12.68 -59.49
CA ASP A 162 -8.85 -12.34 -59.41
C ASP A 162 -9.32 -11.95 -58.00
N MET A 163 -8.40 -11.78 -57.04
CA MET A 163 -8.76 -11.28 -55.71
C MET A 163 -9.22 -9.82 -55.77
N LYS A 164 -10.49 -9.58 -55.41
CA LYS A 164 -11.13 -8.24 -55.46
C LYS A 164 -10.54 -7.25 -54.44
N ASP A 165 -10.07 -7.72 -53.29
CA ASP A 165 -9.65 -6.86 -52.17
C ASP A 165 -8.18 -7.09 -51.78
N LYS A 166 -7.24 -6.86 -52.72
CA LYS A 166 -5.79 -6.92 -52.45
C LYS A 166 -5.39 -5.85 -51.44
N CYS A 167 -4.97 -6.24 -50.25
CA CYS A 167 -4.60 -5.36 -49.13
C CYS A 167 -3.48 -5.99 -48.28
N LEU A 168 -2.98 -5.27 -47.28
CA LEU A 168 -1.93 -5.79 -46.38
C LEU A 168 -2.40 -7.05 -45.63
N TRP A 169 -3.69 -7.14 -45.31
CA TRP A 169 -4.29 -8.27 -44.60
C TRP A 169 -4.05 -9.63 -45.29
N ASN A 170 -4.15 -9.67 -46.61
CA ASN A 170 -4.01 -10.90 -47.41
C ASN A 170 -2.70 -11.00 -48.21
N ALA A 171 -1.81 -10.01 -48.16
CA ALA A 171 -0.52 -10.03 -48.82
C ALA A 171 0.47 -10.98 -48.14
N LYS A 172 1.07 -11.93 -48.88
CA LYS A 172 2.14 -12.83 -48.36
C LYS A 172 3.48 -12.09 -48.29
N ILE A 173 3.60 -11.18 -47.33
CA ILE A 173 4.74 -10.28 -47.22
C ILE A 173 5.73 -10.68 -46.11
N PHE A 174 5.29 -11.36 -45.06
CA PHE A 174 6.12 -11.65 -43.89
C PHE A 174 6.87 -12.97 -44.07
N PRO A 175 8.21 -12.97 -44.18
CA PRO A 175 9.01 -14.18 -44.33
C PRO A 175 9.11 -14.93 -43.00
N VAL A 176 9.12 -16.27 -43.07
CA VAL A 176 9.40 -17.17 -41.94
C VAL A 176 10.83 -17.68 -42.12
N LEU A 177 11.76 -17.07 -41.40
CA LEU A 177 13.21 -17.33 -41.46
C LEU A 177 13.82 -17.19 -40.05
N PRO A 178 15.09 -17.57 -39.85
CA PRO A 178 15.80 -17.23 -38.62
C PRO A 178 15.85 -15.71 -38.36
N ASP A 179 15.86 -15.31 -37.08
CA ASP A 179 15.73 -13.91 -36.62
C ASP A 179 16.67 -12.93 -37.33
N THR A 180 17.94 -13.28 -37.50
CA THR A 180 18.94 -12.42 -38.17
C THR A 180 18.60 -12.12 -39.62
N ASN A 181 18.02 -13.08 -40.35
CA ASN A 181 17.59 -12.89 -41.73
C ASN A 181 16.26 -12.13 -41.79
N MET A 182 15.35 -12.36 -40.85
CA MET A 182 14.11 -11.59 -40.75
C MET A 182 14.39 -10.10 -40.51
N LEU A 183 15.35 -9.75 -39.64
CA LEU A 183 15.74 -8.36 -39.39
C LEU A 183 16.34 -7.67 -40.64
N LYS A 184 17.18 -8.39 -41.39
CA LYS A 184 17.71 -7.90 -42.68
C LYS A 184 16.58 -7.63 -43.68
N LEU A 185 15.64 -8.57 -43.81
CA LEU A 185 14.49 -8.39 -44.72
C LEU A 185 13.52 -7.32 -44.22
N ALA A 186 13.33 -7.14 -42.92
CA ALA A 186 12.53 -6.05 -42.37
C ALA A 186 13.15 -4.70 -42.73
N THR A 187 14.46 -4.55 -42.55
CA THR A 187 15.21 -3.33 -42.96
C THR A 187 15.02 -3.02 -44.44
N TRP A 188 15.08 -4.05 -45.28
CA TRP A 188 14.81 -3.95 -46.72
C TRP A 188 13.38 -3.53 -47.04
N LEU A 189 12.38 -4.22 -46.48
CA LEU A 189 10.96 -4.05 -46.80
C LEU A 189 10.41 -2.72 -46.26
N MET A 190 10.97 -2.21 -45.15
CA MET A 190 10.76 -0.83 -44.70
C MET A 190 11.37 0.22 -45.64
N GLY A 191 12.22 -0.20 -46.60
CA GLY A 191 12.81 0.65 -47.62
C GLY A 191 14.01 1.46 -47.15
N LEU A 192 14.71 1.00 -46.11
CA LEU A 192 15.86 1.69 -45.54
C LEU A 192 17.15 1.49 -46.34
N THR A 193 17.14 0.53 -47.27
CA THR A 193 18.23 0.36 -48.23
C THR A 193 17.91 1.12 -49.51
N GLY A 194 18.62 2.21 -49.77
CA GLY A 194 18.35 3.14 -50.89
C GLY A 194 18.49 2.59 -52.32
N ARG A 195 18.68 1.28 -52.51
CA ARG A 195 18.73 0.60 -53.84
C ARG A 195 18.10 -0.80 -53.75
N ILE A 196 17.61 -1.29 -54.89
CA ILE A 196 17.15 -2.68 -55.04
C ILE A 196 18.33 -3.61 -54.70
N ASN A 197 18.13 -4.50 -53.74
CA ASN A 197 19.13 -5.43 -53.25
C ASN A 197 18.77 -6.85 -53.72
N GLU A 198 19.31 -7.25 -54.88
CA GLU A 198 19.01 -8.53 -55.54
C GLU A 198 19.19 -9.77 -54.63
N PRO A 199 20.27 -9.87 -53.81
CA PRO A 199 20.38 -10.94 -52.81
C PRO A 199 19.19 -11.03 -51.85
N TRP A 200 18.70 -9.90 -51.35
CA TRP A 200 17.62 -9.85 -50.37
C TRP A 200 16.26 -10.13 -51.01
N LEU A 201 16.04 -9.61 -52.22
CA LEU A 201 14.85 -9.92 -53.02
C LEU A 201 14.76 -11.42 -53.32
N THR A 202 15.88 -12.03 -53.71
CA THR A 202 15.97 -13.48 -53.97
C THR A 202 15.70 -14.28 -52.69
N MET A 203 16.32 -13.89 -51.58
CA MET A 203 16.09 -14.53 -50.27
C MET A 203 14.62 -14.45 -49.85
N TRP A 204 13.99 -13.28 -50.02
CA TRP A 204 12.59 -13.09 -49.67
C TRP A 204 11.64 -13.88 -50.58
N ARG A 205 11.88 -13.93 -51.90
CA ARG A 205 11.06 -14.71 -52.84
C ARG A 205 11.09 -16.22 -52.53
N ASN A 206 12.26 -16.74 -52.16
CA ASN A 206 12.47 -18.15 -51.84
C ASN A 206 12.00 -18.54 -50.44
N ALA A 207 11.78 -17.57 -49.55
CA ALA A 207 11.30 -17.83 -48.20
C ALA A 207 9.81 -18.24 -48.19
N ARG A 208 9.44 -19.10 -47.24
CA ARG A 208 8.03 -19.29 -46.87
C ARG A 208 7.51 -17.94 -46.35
N ARG A 209 6.40 -17.46 -46.90
CA ARG A 209 5.81 -16.17 -46.54
C ARG A 209 4.35 -16.33 -46.12
N VAL A 210 3.96 -15.56 -45.11
CA VAL A 210 2.60 -15.53 -44.55
C VAL A 210 1.97 -14.14 -44.69
N SER A 211 0.65 -14.10 -44.76
CA SER A 211 -0.14 -12.87 -44.64
C SER A 211 -0.61 -12.64 -43.21
N LEU A 212 -1.13 -11.44 -42.89
CA LEU A 212 -1.72 -11.20 -41.56
C LEU A 212 -2.93 -12.10 -41.30
N GLU A 213 -3.72 -12.41 -42.33
CA GLU A 213 -4.83 -13.36 -42.23
C GLU A 213 -4.35 -14.76 -41.84
N GLU A 214 -3.31 -15.28 -42.52
CA GLU A 214 -2.73 -16.59 -42.21
C GLU A 214 -2.09 -16.60 -40.83
N LEU A 215 -1.38 -15.52 -40.49
CA LEU A 215 -0.76 -15.32 -39.18
C LEU A 215 -1.83 -15.36 -38.09
N HIS A 216 -2.89 -14.56 -38.18
CA HIS A 216 -3.97 -14.51 -37.18
C HIS A 216 -4.60 -15.89 -36.90
N ARG A 217 -4.69 -16.76 -37.90
CA ARG A 217 -5.20 -18.14 -37.73
C ARG A 217 -4.19 -19.12 -37.17
N SER A 218 -2.90 -18.79 -37.20
CA SER A 218 -1.80 -19.70 -36.87
C SER A 218 -0.92 -19.23 -35.71
N ILE A 219 -1.25 -18.15 -35.01
CA ILE A 219 -0.56 -17.74 -33.79
C ILE A 219 -0.66 -18.85 -32.74
N ASP A 220 0.48 -19.22 -32.16
CA ASP A 220 0.53 -20.06 -30.96
C ASP A 220 0.37 -19.19 -29.70
N TYR A 221 -0.88 -18.93 -29.32
CA TYR A 221 -1.20 -18.08 -28.17
C TYR A 221 -0.67 -18.65 -26.86
N LEU A 222 -0.66 -19.98 -26.70
CA LEU A 222 -0.16 -20.62 -25.49
C LEU A 222 1.35 -20.36 -25.35
N LYS A 223 2.12 -20.62 -26.41
CA LYS A 223 3.57 -20.35 -26.42
C LYS A 223 3.88 -18.87 -26.23
N MET A 224 3.08 -17.98 -26.79
CA MET A 224 3.22 -16.53 -26.60
C MET A 224 2.99 -16.12 -25.14
N CYS A 225 1.91 -16.58 -24.52
CA CYS A 225 1.60 -16.29 -23.11
C CYS A 225 2.67 -16.87 -22.18
N THR A 226 3.08 -18.14 -22.38
CA THR A 226 4.14 -18.77 -21.58
C THR A 226 5.48 -18.03 -21.73
N ALA A 227 5.86 -17.63 -22.94
CA ALA A 227 7.09 -16.86 -23.16
C ALA A 227 7.04 -15.49 -22.47
N SER A 228 5.88 -14.80 -22.50
CA SER A 228 5.67 -13.54 -21.79
C SER A 228 5.79 -13.71 -20.28
N SER A 229 5.14 -14.73 -19.71
CA SER A 229 5.24 -15.05 -18.27
C SER A 229 6.68 -15.34 -17.85
N HIS A 230 7.43 -16.13 -18.64
CA HIS A 230 8.84 -16.40 -18.37
C HIS A 230 9.69 -15.12 -18.46
N HIS A 231 9.47 -14.28 -19.46
CA HIS A 231 10.21 -13.02 -19.60
C HIS A 231 9.99 -12.09 -18.40
N GLN A 232 8.75 -11.98 -17.94
CA GLN A 232 8.39 -11.20 -16.76
C GLN A 232 8.98 -11.81 -15.48
N ALA A 233 9.00 -13.13 -15.34
CA ALA A 233 9.63 -13.82 -14.22
C ALA A 233 11.15 -13.55 -14.16
N ASP A 234 11.83 -13.57 -15.30
CA ASP A 234 13.28 -13.26 -15.39
C ASP A 234 13.56 -11.81 -14.99
N LEU A 235 12.73 -10.87 -15.45
CA LEU A 235 12.82 -9.45 -15.08
C LEU A 235 12.58 -9.25 -13.58
N ALA A 236 11.54 -9.88 -13.03
CA ALA A 236 11.24 -9.86 -11.61
C ALA A 236 12.40 -10.43 -10.78
N GLY A 237 13.00 -11.53 -11.22
CA GLY A 237 14.19 -12.14 -10.64
C GLY A 237 15.38 -11.17 -10.60
N GLY A 238 15.68 -10.53 -11.72
CA GLY A 238 16.75 -9.53 -11.81
C GLY A 238 16.52 -8.33 -10.88
N ILE A 239 15.28 -7.82 -10.82
CA ILE A 239 14.91 -6.70 -9.95
C ILE A 239 14.98 -7.10 -8.47
N ALA A 240 14.43 -8.26 -8.10
CA ALA A 240 14.46 -8.78 -6.73
C ALA A 240 15.91 -8.97 -6.25
N LYS A 241 16.76 -9.58 -7.09
CA LYS A 241 18.19 -9.74 -6.83
C LYS A 241 18.86 -8.40 -6.53
N ALA A 242 18.65 -7.38 -7.37
CA ALA A 242 19.22 -6.06 -7.16
C ALA A 242 18.74 -5.42 -5.85
N CYS A 243 17.46 -5.59 -5.50
CA CYS A 243 16.91 -5.08 -4.25
C CYS A 243 17.56 -5.73 -3.02
N ILE A 244 17.76 -7.06 -3.05
CA ILE A 244 18.36 -7.83 -1.96
C ILE A 244 19.87 -7.54 -1.85
N ASP A 245 20.59 -7.53 -2.97
CA ASP A 245 22.04 -7.31 -2.99
C ASP A 245 22.44 -5.96 -2.40
N HIS A 246 21.68 -4.91 -2.72
CA HIS A 246 21.90 -3.54 -2.26
C HIS A 246 21.10 -3.18 -0.99
N GLY A 247 20.30 -4.10 -0.47
CA GLY A 247 19.40 -3.87 0.67
C GLY A 247 18.39 -2.72 0.44
N LEU A 248 18.01 -2.48 -0.81
CA LEU A 248 17.04 -1.48 -1.25
C LEU A 248 15.65 -2.12 -1.40
N VAL A 249 15.07 -2.56 -0.29
CA VAL A 249 13.79 -3.28 -0.29
C VAL A 249 12.56 -2.38 -0.46
N GLY A 250 12.74 -1.21 -1.10
CA GLY A 250 11.77 -0.15 -1.38
C GLY A 250 10.48 -0.59 -2.10
N ARG A 251 10.52 -1.73 -2.77
CA ARG A 251 9.48 -2.29 -3.66
C ARG A 251 8.71 -3.41 -2.97
N ASN A 252 7.61 -3.81 -3.60
CA ASN A 252 6.86 -5.00 -3.20
C ASN A 252 7.57 -6.27 -3.67
N LEU A 253 8.48 -6.78 -2.83
CA LEU A 253 9.21 -8.01 -3.11
C LEU A 253 8.30 -9.24 -3.09
N SER A 254 7.27 -9.29 -2.24
CA SER A 254 6.27 -10.37 -2.24
C SER A 254 5.63 -10.54 -3.62
N GLN A 255 5.22 -9.43 -4.25
CA GLN A 255 4.69 -9.45 -5.61
C GLN A 255 5.73 -9.91 -6.65
N LEU A 256 6.99 -9.49 -6.52
CA LEU A 256 8.06 -9.96 -7.41
C LEU A 256 8.31 -11.47 -7.25
N PHE A 257 8.26 -12.01 -6.03
CA PHE A 257 8.38 -13.45 -5.80
C PHE A 257 7.24 -14.22 -6.46
N ASN A 258 6.00 -13.73 -6.35
CA ASN A 258 4.86 -14.32 -7.07
C ASN A 258 5.02 -14.29 -8.59
N GLN A 259 5.67 -13.25 -9.13
CA GLN A 259 6.02 -13.18 -10.57
C GLN A 259 7.13 -14.17 -10.94
N ILE A 260 8.16 -14.31 -10.10
CA ILE A 260 9.25 -15.28 -10.29
C ILE A 260 8.71 -16.71 -10.33
N LEU A 261 7.76 -17.03 -9.44
CA LEU A 261 7.13 -18.34 -9.35
C LEU A 261 6.29 -18.73 -10.57
N GLN A 262 5.99 -17.80 -11.49
CA GLN A 262 5.41 -18.15 -12.79
C GLN A 262 6.33 -19.02 -13.65
N ASN A 263 7.62 -19.10 -13.29
CA ASN A 263 8.60 -19.98 -13.91
C ASN A 263 8.83 -21.21 -13.01
N ASP A 264 7.87 -22.15 -13.01
CA ASP A 264 7.70 -23.28 -12.07
C ASP A 264 8.98 -23.72 -11.31
N VAL A 265 9.87 -24.46 -11.97
CA VAL A 265 11.02 -25.11 -11.29
C VAL A 265 12.14 -24.11 -10.98
N SER A 266 12.47 -23.25 -11.94
CA SER A 266 13.61 -22.33 -11.81
C SER A 266 13.34 -21.15 -10.88
N GLY A 267 12.07 -20.73 -10.79
CA GLY A 267 11.62 -19.66 -9.91
C GLY A 267 11.72 -20.04 -8.44
N VAL A 268 11.32 -21.27 -8.08
CA VAL A 268 11.47 -21.78 -6.70
C VAL A 268 12.94 -21.86 -6.30
N GLU A 269 13.82 -22.35 -7.18
CA GLU A 269 15.26 -22.40 -6.93
C GLU A 269 15.85 -20.99 -6.74
N LEU A 270 15.44 -20.03 -7.56
CA LEU A 270 15.84 -18.63 -7.42
C LEU A 270 15.39 -18.02 -6.09
N CYS A 271 14.15 -18.27 -5.66
CA CYS A 271 13.65 -17.83 -4.35
C CYS A 271 14.45 -18.45 -3.20
N LYS A 272 14.84 -19.73 -3.28
CA LYS A 272 15.72 -20.36 -2.29
C LYS A 272 17.09 -19.69 -2.23
N ASN A 273 17.69 -19.40 -3.37
CA ASN A 273 18.95 -18.65 -3.44
C ASN A 273 18.83 -17.26 -2.79
N PHE A 274 17.69 -16.58 -2.94
CA PHE A 274 17.44 -15.30 -2.26
C PHE A 274 17.27 -15.45 -0.74
N LEU A 275 16.62 -16.53 -0.29
CA LEU A 275 16.47 -16.82 1.12
C LEU A 275 17.83 -16.98 1.83
N ASP A 276 18.81 -17.60 1.18
CA ASP A 276 20.18 -17.73 1.70
C ASP A 276 20.90 -16.39 1.87
N LEU A 277 20.48 -15.35 1.14
CA LEU A 277 21.03 -13.99 1.23
C LEU A 277 20.36 -13.16 2.34
N CYS A 278 19.16 -13.53 2.79
CA CYS A 278 18.37 -12.76 3.75
C CYS A 278 19.03 -12.51 5.12
N PRO A 279 19.75 -13.46 5.75
CA PRO A 279 20.43 -13.21 7.02
C PRO A 279 21.41 -12.03 6.96
N ASN A 280 21.97 -11.75 5.77
CA ASN A 280 22.89 -10.64 5.53
C ASN A 280 22.18 -9.32 5.19
N LEU A 281 20.88 -9.33 4.90
CA LEU A 281 20.12 -8.17 4.42
C LEU A 281 20.09 -7.03 5.44
N HIS A 282 19.81 -7.36 6.71
CA HIS A 282 19.84 -6.37 7.79
C HIS A 282 21.29 -5.97 8.14
N ALA A 283 22.23 -6.92 8.15
CA ALA A 283 23.63 -6.64 8.51
C ALA A 283 24.28 -5.60 7.59
N LYS A 284 23.94 -5.62 6.29
CA LYS A 284 24.47 -4.68 5.29
C LYS A 284 23.97 -3.24 5.48
N ASN A 285 22.72 -3.05 5.90
CA ASN A 285 22.04 -1.73 5.92
C ASN A 285 21.30 -1.45 7.25
N ALA A 286 21.85 -1.88 8.40
CA ALA A 286 21.19 -1.78 9.70
C ALA A 286 20.76 -0.35 10.12
N LYS A 287 21.36 0.69 9.53
CA LYS A 287 21.00 2.10 9.79
C LYS A 287 19.82 2.61 8.95
N ILE A 288 19.48 1.92 7.86
CA ILE A 288 18.53 2.40 6.85
C ILE A 288 17.31 1.47 6.74
N LEU A 289 17.50 0.16 6.94
CA LEU A 289 16.47 -0.85 6.82
C LEU A 289 15.92 -1.25 8.20
N PRO A 290 14.64 -0.98 8.51
CA PRO A 290 13.98 -1.49 9.71
C PRO A 290 14.02 -3.03 9.77
N LYS A 291 14.17 -3.57 10.99
CA LYS A 291 14.18 -5.01 11.27
C LYS A 291 12.87 -5.68 10.89
N SER A 292 11.75 -5.02 11.21
CA SER A 292 10.39 -5.49 10.89
C SER A 292 10.26 -5.81 9.40
N ARG A 293 10.76 -4.92 8.56
CA ARG A 293 10.75 -5.08 7.10
C ARG A 293 11.69 -6.17 6.61
N ALA A 294 12.88 -6.30 7.20
CA ALA A 294 13.81 -7.38 6.84
C ALA A 294 13.19 -8.75 7.15
N TYR A 295 12.56 -8.91 8.31
CA TYR A 295 11.84 -10.13 8.66
C TYR A 295 10.63 -10.36 7.76
N GLN A 296 9.86 -9.33 7.39
CA GLN A 296 8.74 -9.48 6.46
C GLN A 296 9.20 -10.03 5.11
N VAL A 297 10.30 -9.52 4.55
CA VAL A 297 10.87 -10.02 3.29
C VAL A 297 11.25 -11.50 3.41
N GLN A 298 11.81 -11.90 4.56
CA GLN A 298 12.16 -13.29 4.81
C GLN A 298 10.91 -14.19 4.95
N VAL A 299 9.85 -13.73 5.62
CA VAL A 299 8.56 -14.43 5.68
C VAL A 299 7.97 -14.61 4.28
N ASP A 300 7.95 -13.54 3.47
CA ASP A 300 7.42 -13.60 2.10
C ASP A 300 8.22 -14.58 1.22
N LEU A 301 9.55 -14.65 1.40
CA LEU A 301 10.40 -15.62 0.70
C LEU A 301 10.16 -17.06 1.14
N LEU A 302 9.99 -17.31 2.44
CA LEU A 302 9.68 -18.64 2.97
C LEU A 302 8.37 -19.16 2.39
N ARG A 303 7.33 -18.31 2.36
CA ARG A 303 6.06 -18.64 1.71
C ARG A 303 6.22 -18.88 0.20
N ALA A 304 7.02 -18.05 -0.48
CA ALA A 304 7.34 -18.28 -1.90
C ALA A 304 8.09 -19.60 -2.14
N CYS A 305 8.83 -20.10 -1.14
CA CYS A 305 9.50 -21.39 -1.18
C CYS A 305 8.61 -22.57 -0.72
N ASN A 306 7.31 -22.34 -0.47
CA ASN A 306 6.37 -23.29 0.13
C ASN A 306 6.78 -23.82 1.53
N ASP A 307 7.50 -23.01 2.31
CA ASP A 307 7.87 -23.32 3.70
C ASP A 307 7.00 -22.54 4.70
N GLU A 308 5.72 -22.92 4.77
CA GLU A 308 4.73 -22.25 5.63
C GLU A 308 5.05 -22.44 7.13
N MET A 309 5.66 -23.57 7.49
CA MET A 309 6.04 -23.87 8.87
C MET A 309 7.06 -22.87 9.40
N LEU A 310 8.16 -22.64 8.67
CA LEU A 310 9.16 -21.65 9.07
C LEU A 310 8.63 -20.22 8.94
N ALA A 311 7.77 -19.94 7.95
CA ALA A 311 7.12 -18.63 7.81
C ALA A 311 6.30 -18.29 9.07
N CYS A 312 5.41 -19.20 9.50
CA CYS A 312 4.60 -19.05 10.71
C CYS A 312 5.46 -18.85 11.97
N GLN A 313 6.61 -19.54 12.07
CA GLN A 313 7.53 -19.39 13.20
C GLN A 313 8.25 -18.03 13.22
N LEU A 314 8.48 -17.43 12.04
CA LEU A 314 9.19 -16.16 11.90
C LEU A 314 8.26 -14.94 12.03
N GLU A 315 6.99 -15.07 11.67
CA GLU A 315 5.99 -14.00 11.73
C GLU A 315 5.94 -13.24 13.07
N PRO A 316 5.94 -13.90 14.25
CA PRO A 316 5.97 -13.19 15.53
C PRO A 316 7.16 -12.21 15.64
N ARG A 317 8.32 -12.55 15.06
CA ARG A 317 9.50 -11.69 15.08
C ARG A 317 9.33 -10.42 14.24
N VAL A 318 8.45 -10.42 13.25
CA VAL A 318 8.07 -9.21 12.50
C VAL A 318 7.39 -8.23 13.46
N TRP A 319 6.40 -8.72 14.21
CA TRP A 319 5.63 -7.91 15.16
C TRP A 319 6.47 -7.46 16.36
N ASP A 320 7.31 -8.33 16.91
CA ASP A 320 8.27 -7.97 17.95
C ASP A 320 9.22 -6.86 17.48
N ALA A 321 9.63 -6.91 16.21
CA ALA A 321 10.45 -5.85 15.62
C ALA A 321 9.68 -4.54 15.45
N VAL A 322 8.42 -4.56 15.01
CA VAL A 322 7.56 -3.35 14.97
C VAL A 322 7.39 -2.75 16.37
N ALA A 323 7.13 -3.59 17.37
CA ALA A 323 7.02 -3.19 18.77
C ALA A 323 8.32 -2.56 19.28
N SER A 324 9.46 -3.20 19.01
CA SER A 324 10.79 -2.71 19.40
C SER A 324 11.16 -1.40 18.71
N GLU A 325 10.88 -1.26 17.41
CA GLU A 325 11.09 -0.03 16.64
C GLU A 325 10.24 1.11 17.18
N THR A 326 8.97 0.83 17.49
CA THR A 326 8.06 1.79 18.13
C THR A 326 8.60 2.19 19.50
N ALA A 327 9.06 1.24 20.31
CA ALA A 327 9.60 1.52 21.63
C ALA A 327 10.85 2.39 21.61
N SER A 328 11.74 2.12 20.65
CA SER A 328 12.92 2.95 20.40
C SER A 328 12.56 4.36 19.92
N ALA A 329 11.45 4.52 19.21
CA ALA A 329 11.01 5.83 18.73
C ALA A 329 10.34 6.65 19.84
N VAL A 330 9.73 6.03 20.85
CA VAL A 330 9.01 6.77 21.90
C VAL A 330 9.91 7.23 23.06
N THR A 331 10.98 6.47 23.35
CA THR A 331 11.84 6.72 24.51
C THR A 331 12.82 7.89 24.27
N HIS A 332 12.63 8.99 24.99
CA HIS A 332 13.58 10.12 25.04
C HIS A 332 14.83 9.72 25.86
N SER A 333 15.98 9.56 25.20
CA SER A 333 17.34 9.77 25.75
C SER A 333 17.75 9.15 27.11
N SER A 334 18.49 8.02 27.05
CA SER A 334 19.78 7.72 27.73
C SER A 334 19.99 6.20 27.63
N PRO A 335 21.21 5.70 27.31
CA PRO A 335 21.51 4.26 27.26
C PRO A 335 21.07 3.47 28.51
N GLU A 336 20.94 4.14 29.66
CA GLU A 336 20.53 3.55 30.93
C GLU A 336 19.04 3.19 31.01
N ASN A 337 18.14 3.97 30.39
CA ASN A 337 16.71 3.63 30.32
C ASN A 337 16.41 2.67 29.16
N LEU A 338 17.20 2.73 28.08
CA LEU A 338 17.19 1.73 27.03
C LEU A 338 17.56 0.35 27.59
N HIS A 339 18.56 0.28 28.49
CA HIS A 339 18.94 -0.94 29.20
C HIS A 339 17.86 -1.51 30.13
N LYS A 340 16.96 -0.66 30.67
CA LYS A 340 15.84 -1.11 31.50
C LYS A 340 14.73 -1.73 30.64
N VAL A 341 14.27 -1.02 29.61
CA VAL A 341 13.21 -1.50 28.69
C VAL A 341 13.69 -2.68 27.82
N SER A 342 14.96 -2.68 27.37
CA SER A 342 15.52 -3.80 26.63
C SER A 342 15.73 -5.05 27.49
N LYS A 343 16.06 -4.91 28.79
CA LYS A 343 16.10 -6.06 29.73
C LYS A 343 14.71 -6.63 29.98
N PHE A 344 13.67 -5.79 30.09
CA PHE A 344 12.27 -6.27 30.19
C PHE A 344 11.86 -7.16 29.01
N LEU A 345 12.42 -6.93 27.82
CA LEU A 345 12.15 -7.73 26.63
C LEU A 345 13.12 -8.91 26.42
N SER A 346 14.19 -9.07 27.22
CA SER A 346 15.24 -10.06 26.91
C SER A 346 15.90 -10.85 28.04
N SER A 347 15.65 -10.58 29.33
CA SER A 347 15.87 -11.50 30.49
C SER A 347 16.00 -10.75 31.82
N GLY A 348 15.67 -11.44 32.91
CA GLY A 348 15.50 -10.95 34.29
C GLY A 348 16.61 -10.05 34.84
N CYS A 349 16.21 -9.10 35.69
CA CYS A 349 17.04 -7.99 36.15
C CYS A 349 17.56 -8.18 37.60
N GLN A 350 18.81 -7.80 37.84
CA GLN A 350 19.48 -7.75 39.15
C GLN A 350 19.21 -6.43 39.89
N HIS A 351 19.07 -6.52 41.21
CA HIS A 351 18.80 -5.43 42.15
C HIS A 351 20.02 -4.52 42.41
N TYR A 352 19.80 -3.20 42.41
CA TYR A 352 20.72 -2.23 43.04
C TYR A 352 20.01 -1.42 44.13
N ILE A 353 20.64 -1.40 45.30
CA ILE A 353 20.13 -0.87 46.57
C ILE A 353 20.53 0.61 46.69
N THR A 354 19.60 1.44 47.18
CA THR A 354 19.86 2.77 47.71
C THR A 354 18.91 2.97 48.89
N GLU A 355 19.35 3.70 49.90
CA GLU A 355 18.80 3.68 51.25
C GLU A 355 17.36 4.19 51.38
N CYS A 356 16.62 3.59 52.31
CA CYS A 356 15.21 3.80 52.58
C CYS A 356 15.03 4.99 53.55
N VAL A 357 14.25 6.00 53.16
CA VAL A 357 13.77 7.04 54.08
C VAL A 357 12.34 6.69 54.46
N ASP A 358 12.14 6.50 55.75
CA ASP A 358 10.88 6.14 56.40
C ASP A 358 9.81 7.23 56.12
N GLN A 359 8.84 6.94 55.25
CA GLN A 359 7.73 7.86 54.93
C GLN A 359 6.41 7.28 55.47
N SER A 360 5.77 8.04 56.35
CA SER A 360 4.42 7.79 56.84
C SER A 360 3.41 7.59 55.71
N PHE A 361 2.46 6.67 55.90
CA PHE A 361 1.39 6.40 54.94
C PHE A 361 0.52 7.66 54.73
N TYR A 362 0.37 8.08 53.48
CA TYR A 362 -0.53 9.17 53.08
C TYR A 362 -1.50 8.65 52.04
N TYR A 363 -2.80 8.68 52.36
CA TYR A 363 -3.85 8.25 51.45
C TYR A 363 -3.95 9.22 50.27
N LYS A 364 -3.67 8.73 49.05
CA LYS A 364 -3.93 9.43 47.81
C LYS A 364 -5.02 8.73 47.02
N LYS A 365 -5.89 9.53 46.41
CA LYS A 365 -6.94 9.09 45.50
C LYS A 365 -6.94 9.97 44.27
N VAL A 366 -6.83 9.37 43.11
CA VAL A 366 -6.87 10.05 41.82
C VAL A 366 -8.00 9.47 40.99
N LYS A 367 -8.83 10.34 40.42
CA LYS A 367 -9.89 9.99 39.47
C LYS A 367 -9.59 10.66 38.15
N VAL A 368 -9.57 9.89 37.06
CA VAL A 368 -9.41 10.39 35.70
C VAL A 368 -10.58 9.91 34.86
N GLU A 369 -11.27 10.85 34.22
CA GLU A 369 -12.37 10.61 33.28
C GLU A 369 -12.02 11.27 31.95
N LEU A 370 -12.17 10.54 30.85
CA LEU A 370 -11.82 10.99 29.50
C LEU A 370 -13.00 10.80 28.54
N PRO A 371 -13.18 11.74 27.58
CA PRO A 371 -14.14 11.60 26.50
C PRO A 371 -13.74 10.48 25.54
N VAL A 372 -14.69 10.03 24.71
CA VAL A 372 -14.35 9.19 23.55
C VAL A 372 -13.86 10.05 22.39
N ARG A 373 -13.31 9.42 21.35
CA ARG A 373 -12.88 10.11 20.14
C ARG A 373 -13.59 9.61 18.90
N VAL A 374 -13.94 10.53 18.01
CA VAL A 374 -14.36 10.24 16.64
C VAL A 374 -13.35 10.80 15.66
N ASP A 375 -13.04 10.06 14.60
CA ASP A 375 -12.11 10.47 13.55
C ASP A 375 -12.86 10.83 12.26
N PHE A 376 -12.55 12.00 11.69
CA PHE A 376 -13.09 12.41 10.39
C PHE A 376 -12.26 11.79 9.28
N VAL A 377 -10.94 11.87 9.38
CA VAL A 377 -10.01 11.40 8.33
C VAL A 377 -8.57 11.31 8.87
N GLY A 378 -7.75 10.49 8.19
CA GLY A 378 -6.31 10.39 8.44
C GLY A 378 -5.88 9.14 9.20
N GLY A 379 -6.84 8.35 9.72
CA GLY A 379 -6.56 7.07 10.36
C GLY A 379 -5.69 6.16 9.49
N TRP A 380 -4.90 5.28 10.13
CA TRP A 380 -3.83 4.45 9.54
C TRP A 380 -2.53 5.19 9.24
N SER A 381 -2.56 6.52 9.07
CA SER A 381 -1.32 7.31 9.00
C SER A 381 -0.66 7.50 10.38
N ASP A 382 -1.36 7.16 11.47
CA ASP A 382 -0.85 7.20 12.84
C ASP A 382 -0.17 5.90 13.29
N THR A 383 -0.47 4.79 12.62
CA THR A 383 -0.04 3.45 13.04
C THR A 383 1.42 3.17 12.70
N PRO A 384 2.24 2.66 13.64
CA PRO A 384 3.55 2.10 13.31
C PRO A 384 3.44 0.90 12.35
N PRO A 385 4.39 0.69 11.42
CA PRO A 385 5.59 1.48 11.19
C PRO A 385 5.39 2.67 10.23
N TRP A 386 4.17 2.98 9.77
CA TRP A 386 3.94 4.16 8.92
C TRP A 386 4.43 5.42 9.63
N SER A 387 3.94 5.67 10.84
CA SER A 387 4.26 6.89 11.60
C SER A 387 5.72 6.99 12.03
N LEU A 388 6.46 5.88 11.96
CA LEU A 388 7.90 5.81 12.23
C LEU A 388 8.76 6.16 11.01
N GLU A 389 8.22 6.00 9.79
CA GLU A 389 8.95 6.25 8.54
C GLU A 389 8.44 7.48 7.78
N ARG A 390 7.18 7.87 7.98
CA ARG A 390 6.48 8.93 7.27
C ARG A 390 5.65 9.77 8.22
N ALA A 391 5.44 11.03 7.85
CA ALA A 391 4.53 11.89 8.60
C ALA A 391 3.10 11.32 8.53
N GLY A 392 2.49 11.18 9.70
CA GLY A 392 1.07 10.90 9.87
C GLY A 392 0.30 12.19 10.09
N CYS A 393 -0.96 12.23 9.66
CA CYS A 393 -1.86 13.36 9.88
C CYS A 393 -3.25 12.82 10.19
N VAL A 394 -3.81 13.19 11.34
CA VAL A 394 -5.16 12.79 11.75
C VAL A 394 -5.96 14.01 12.19
N LEU A 395 -7.19 14.10 11.68
CA LEU A 395 -8.19 15.08 12.11
C LEU A 395 -9.28 14.34 12.89
N ASN A 396 -9.33 14.57 14.20
CA ASN A 396 -10.28 13.92 15.09
C ASN A 396 -10.91 14.91 16.08
N MET A 397 -11.91 14.44 16.81
CA MET A 397 -12.69 15.22 17.76
C MET A 397 -12.96 14.41 19.03
N ALA A 398 -12.73 15.04 20.19
CA ALA A 398 -13.14 14.50 21.48
C ALA A 398 -14.62 14.80 21.73
N ILE A 399 -15.42 13.79 22.07
CA ILE A 399 -16.84 13.94 22.34
C ILE A 399 -17.25 13.25 23.65
N ASN A 400 -18.21 13.86 24.34
CA ASN A 400 -18.99 13.18 25.36
C ASN A 400 -20.17 12.47 24.69
N LEU A 401 -20.55 11.31 25.23
CA LEU A 401 -21.76 10.58 24.84
C LEU A 401 -22.75 10.67 25.99
N GLU A 402 -24.00 11.00 25.67
CA GLU A 402 -25.05 11.20 26.67
C GLU A 402 -24.59 12.11 27.82
N GLU A 403 -23.95 13.24 27.47
CA GLU A 403 -23.45 14.28 28.38
C GLU A 403 -22.34 13.87 29.36
N THR A 404 -21.80 12.65 29.25
CA THR A 404 -20.76 12.14 30.15
C THR A 404 -19.47 11.77 29.42
N SER A 405 -18.35 11.82 30.14
CA SER A 405 -17.09 11.22 29.73
C SER A 405 -17.10 9.75 30.18
N PRO A 406 -17.31 8.78 29.26
CA PRO A 406 -17.75 7.44 29.64
C PRO A 406 -16.60 6.51 30.05
N ILE A 407 -15.34 6.92 29.89
CA ILE A 407 -14.16 6.10 30.15
C ILE A 407 -13.37 6.71 31.31
N GLY A 408 -12.99 5.89 32.28
CA GLY A 408 -12.21 6.40 33.39
C GLY A 408 -11.63 5.35 34.31
N THR A 409 -10.90 5.87 35.31
CA THR A 409 -10.29 5.07 36.35
C THR A 409 -10.27 5.82 37.69
N ILE A 410 -10.23 5.05 38.77
CA ILE A 410 -9.89 5.53 40.11
C ILE A 410 -8.69 4.71 40.58
N VAL A 411 -7.61 5.39 40.98
CA VAL A 411 -6.44 4.79 41.62
C VAL A 411 -6.33 5.32 43.04
N GLU A 412 -6.25 4.41 44.01
CA GLU A 412 -6.16 4.71 45.44
C GLU A 412 -4.97 3.97 46.05
N THR A 413 -4.25 4.61 46.97
CA THR A 413 -3.24 3.94 47.79
C THR A 413 -3.87 3.21 48.97
N MET A 414 -3.40 2.01 49.29
CA MET A 414 -3.86 1.19 50.41
C MET A 414 -2.73 0.93 51.41
N GLU A 415 -3.08 0.67 52.67
CA GLU A 415 -2.10 0.25 53.69
C GLU A 415 -1.63 -1.20 53.46
N VAL A 416 -2.52 -2.05 52.95
CA VAL A 416 -2.21 -3.46 52.67
C VAL A 416 -1.39 -3.55 51.38
N ILE A 417 -0.18 -4.09 51.47
CA ILE A 417 0.71 -4.31 50.31
C ILE A 417 0.03 -5.17 49.25
N GLY A 418 0.21 -4.79 47.98
CA GLY A 418 -0.34 -5.49 46.83
C GLY A 418 -1.11 -4.58 45.88
N CYS A 419 -1.82 -5.15 44.92
CA CYS A 419 -2.63 -4.43 43.96
C CYS A 419 -3.98 -5.11 43.77
N GLN A 420 -5.07 -4.41 44.09
CA GLN A 420 -6.43 -4.83 43.75
C GLN A 420 -6.86 -4.13 42.45
N MET A 421 -7.27 -4.89 41.45
CA MET A 421 -7.77 -4.39 40.17
C MET A 421 -9.21 -4.82 39.97
N ILE A 422 -10.08 -3.88 39.60
CA ILE A 422 -11.52 -4.10 39.42
C ILE A 422 -11.95 -3.45 38.10
N ASP A 423 -12.73 -4.17 37.30
CA ASP A 423 -13.33 -3.65 36.06
C ASP A 423 -14.86 -3.55 36.16
N ASP A 424 -15.46 -2.96 35.13
CA ASP A 424 -16.91 -2.77 34.98
C ASP A 424 -17.66 -4.04 34.56
N ALA A 425 -16.95 -5.10 34.17
CA ALA A 425 -17.51 -6.42 33.90
C ALA A 425 -17.61 -7.29 35.17
N GLY A 426 -17.17 -6.77 36.32
CA GLY A 426 -17.26 -7.46 37.62
C GLY A 426 -16.07 -8.36 37.92
N HIS A 427 -14.99 -8.31 37.14
CA HIS A 427 -13.74 -8.97 37.50
C HIS A 427 -13.09 -8.22 38.67
N ASP A 428 -12.56 -8.99 39.64
CA ASP A 428 -11.80 -8.48 40.77
C ASP A 428 -10.57 -9.37 40.96
N LEU A 429 -9.38 -8.81 40.79
CA LEU A 429 -8.10 -9.51 40.92
C LEU A 429 -7.25 -8.83 41.99
N GLN A 430 -6.87 -9.60 43.00
CA GLN A 430 -5.94 -9.17 44.03
C GLN A 430 -4.57 -9.84 43.82
N LEU A 431 -3.54 -9.02 43.66
CA LEU A 431 -2.14 -9.44 43.60
C LEU A 431 -1.44 -9.04 44.90
N SER A 432 -0.72 -9.97 45.51
CA SER A 432 0.07 -9.71 46.73
C SER A 432 1.38 -8.98 46.44
N ASP A 433 1.96 -9.19 45.25
CA ASP A 433 3.24 -8.62 44.84
C ASP A 433 3.15 -8.01 43.43
N LEU A 434 3.46 -6.72 43.32
CA LEU A 434 3.54 -5.99 42.05
C LEU A 434 4.70 -6.48 41.17
N GLY A 435 5.78 -6.99 41.76
CA GLY A 435 6.94 -7.54 41.04
C GLY A 435 6.64 -8.83 40.28
N SER A 436 5.53 -9.51 40.60
CA SER A 436 5.07 -10.70 39.87
C SER A 436 4.58 -10.39 38.45
N ILE A 437 4.24 -9.11 38.16
CA ILE A 437 3.75 -8.69 36.85
C ILE A 437 4.90 -8.70 35.85
N ASN A 438 4.83 -9.59 34.88
CA ASN A 438 5.80 -9.70 33.80
C ASN A 438 5.08 -9.94 32.47
N ALA A 439 5.59 -9.32 31.41
CA ALA A 439 5.16 -9.59 30.04
C ALA A 439 5.94 -10.79 29.47
N PRO A 440 5.42 -11.52 28.46
CA PRO A 440 4.15 -11.30 27.76
C PRO A 440 2.91 -11.70 28.58
N PHE A 441 1.78 -11.08 28.27
CA PHE A 441 0.48 -11.37 28.90
C PHE A 441 -0.37 -12.28 28.01
N ASP A 442 -1.18 -13.14 28.63
CA ASP A 442 -2.21 -13.92 27.94
C ASP A 442 -3.25 -12.99 27.31
N GLU A 443 -3.71 -13.29 26.09
CA GLU A 443 -4.75 -12.51 25.40
C GLU A 443 -6.07 -12.49 26.18
N SER A 444 -6.35 -13.54 26.96
CA SER A 444 -7.53 -13.71 27.78
C SER A 444 -7.46 -12.99 29.13
N ASP A 445 -6.31 -12.42 29.51
CA ASP A 445 -6.15 -11.70 30.78
C ASP A 445 -6.98 -10.40 30.80
N PRO A 446 -8.04 -10.31 31.64
CA PRO A 446 -8.92 -9.14 31.67
C PRO A 446 -8.20 -7.88 32.15
N PHE A 447 -7.10 -8.02 32.89
CA PHE A 447 -6.31 -6.91 33.42
C PHE A 447 -5.01 -6.67 32.66
N ARG A 448 -4.82 -7.27 31.47
CA ARG A 448 -3.64 -7.06 30.60
C ARG A 448 -3.32 -5.58 30.40
N LEU A 449 -4.33 -4.74 30.18
CA LEU A 449 -4.16 -3.29 30.01
C LEU A 449 -3.61 -2.62 31.27
N VAL A 450 -4.21 -2.90 32.43
CA VAL A 450 -3.79 -2.31 33.72
C VAL A 450 -2.39 -2.79 34.11
N LYS A 451 -2.10 -4.09 33.96
CA LYS A 451 -0.77 -4.67 34.19
C LYS A 451 0.28 -4.03 33.26
N SER A 452 -0.06 -3.81 32.00
CA SER A 452 0.83 -3.12 31.06
C SER A 452 1.05 -1.66 31.47
N ALA A 453 0.02 -0.96 31.98
CA ALA A 453 0.15 0.40 32.52
C ALA A 453 1.11 0.46 33.72
N LEU A 454 1.02 -0.51 34.64
CA LEU A 454 1.93 -0.63 35.78
C LEU A 454 3.39 -0.83 35.32
N LEU A 455 3.61 -1.59 34.24
CA LEU A 455 4.96 -1.80 33.69
C LEU A 455 5.52 -0.54 33.01
N VAL A 456 4.76 0.10 32.12
CA VAL A 456 5.28 1.27 31.36
C VAL A 456 5.45 2.53 32.22
N THR A 457 4.68 2.66 33.30
CA THR A 457 4.87 3.72 34.31
C THR A 457 6.01 3.39 35.28
N ASN A 458 6.54 2.16 35.25
CA ASN A 458 7.60 1.67 36.11
C ASN A 458 7.26 1.71 37.63
N ILE A 459 5.98 1.81 37.99
CA ILE A 459 5.53 1.82 39.39
C ILE A 459 5.86 0.50 40.12
N VAL A 460 5.98 -0.61 39.37
CA VAL A 460 6.38 -1.92 39.90
C VAL A 460 7.78 -1.91 40.55
N ASN A 461 8.65 -0.98 40.13
CA ASN A 461 10.00 -0.81 40.67
C ASN A 461 10.12 0.39 41.62
N ASP A 462 9.02 1.11 41.86
CA ASP A 462 9.01 2.24 42.77
C ASP A 462 9.02 1.75 44.22
N ARG A 463 10.04 2.14 44.99
CA ARG A 463 10.22 1.72 46.38
C ARG A 463 9.07 2.17 47.29
N SER A 464 8.41 3.29 46.96
CA SER A 464 7.27 3.81 47.71
C SER A 464 6.06 2.86 47.64
N PHE A 465 5.95 2.10 46.55
CA PHE A 465 4.87 1.15 46.30
C PHE A 465 5.26 -0.31 46.58
N GLN A 466 6.50 -0.56 47.03
CA GLN A 466 6.89 -1.86 47.62
C GLN A 466 6.39 -2.01 49.06
N SER A 467 6.10 -0.89 49.74
CA SER A 467 5.60 -0.84 51.12
C SER A 467 4.15 -0.36 51.23
N LYS A 468 3.47 -0.10 50.10
CA LYS A 468 2.09 0.38 50.01
C LYS A 468 1.30 -0.46 49.02
N GLY A 469 -0.01 -0.55 49.20
CA GLY A 469 -0.90 -1.15 48.22
C GLY A 469 -1.50 -0.16 47.23
N LEU A 470 -2.09 -0.72 46.17
CA LEU A 470 -2.87 0.01 45.18
C LEU A 470 -4.25 -0.62 45.00
N LYS A 471 -5.26 0.23 44.79
CA LYS A 471 -6.57 -0.17 44.30
C LYS A 471 -6.87 0.58 43.02
N ILE A 472 -7.09 -0.16 41.94
CA ILE A 472 -7.34 0.37 40.61
C ILE A 472 -8.74 -0.09 40.20
N LYS A 473 -9.64 0.85 39.97
CA LYS A 473 -10.96 0.61 39.38
C LYS A 473 -10.98 1.21 37.99
N THR A 474 -11.52 0.49 37.03
CA THR A 474 -11.65 0.94 35.63
C THR A 474 -13.06 0.76 35.13
N TRP A 475 -13.50 1.64 34.24
CA TRP A 475 -14.78 1.52 33.54
C TRP A 475 -14.70 2.11 32.14
N ALA A 476 -15.50 1.57 31.25
CA ALA A 476 -15.76 2.07 29.92
C ALA A 476 -17.25 1.85 29.60
N ASN A 477 -18.06 2.90 29.81
CA ASN A 477 -19.51 2.88 29.59
C ASN A 477 -19.87 2.99 28.09
N VAL A 478 -19.12 2.30 27.24
CA VAL A 478 -19.33 2.18 25.79
C VAL A 478 -19.00 0.75 25.35
N PRO A 479 -19.67 0.20 24.32
CA PRO A 479 -19.38 -1.14 23.85
C PRO A 479 -17.89 -1.32 23.48
N ARG A 480 -17.26 -2.41 23.96
CA ARG A 480 -15.91 -2.79 23.52
C ARG A 480 -15.95 -3.13 22.02
N GLY A 481 -14.93 -2.71 21.26
CA GLY A 481 -14.94 -2.87 19.80
C GLY A 481 -15.88 -1.92 19.05
N SER A 482 -16.32 -0.84 19.71
CA SER A 482 -17.16 0.23 19.12
C SER A 482 -16.44 1.09 18.07
N GLY A 483 -15.12 0.97 17.94
CA GLY A 483 -14.33 1.82 17.05
C GLY A 483 -14.04 3.21 17.61
N LEU A 484 -14.49 3.56 18.83
CA LEU A 484 -14.34 4.87 19.49
C LEU A 484 -13.01 5.08 20.26
N GLY A 485 -12.05 4.16 20.12
CA GLY A 485 -10.72 4.26 20.75
C GLY A 485 -10.72 3.89 22.23
N THR A 486 -11.75 3.16 22.67
CA THR A 486 -12.03 2.86 24.08
C THR A 486 -10.83 2.30 24.82
N SER A 487 -10.12 1.33 24.25
CA SER A 487 -8.99 0.66 24.90
C SER A 487 -7.82 1.63 25.13
N SER A 488 -7.40 2.36 24.10
CA SER A 488 -6.27 3.29 24.20
C SER A 488 -6.59 4.50 25.08
N ILE A 489 -7.85 4.95 25.09
CA ILE A 489 -8.31 6.02 25.99
C ILE A 489 -8.35 5.53 27.44
N LEU A 490 -8.80 4.29 27.68
CA LEU A 490 -8.75 3.70 29.03
C LEU A 490 -7.30 3.53 29.50
N ALA A 491 -6.41 3.08 28.62
CA ALA A 491 -4.97 3.04 28.89
C ALA A 491 -4.43 4.42 29.25
N ALA A 492 -4.83 5.47 28.52
CA ALA A 492 -4.45 6.85 28.82
C ALA A 492 -4.96 7.31 30.20
N ALA A 493 -6.19 6.96 30.57
CA ALA A 493 -6.75 7.28 31.88
C ALA A 493 -5.96 6.60 33.02
N VAL A 494 -5.67 5.29 32.88
CA VAL A 494 -4.89 4.51 33.86
C VAL A 494 -3.47 5.03 33.99
N VAL A 495 -2.76 5.22 32.87
CA VAL A 495 -1.39 5.76 32.88
C VAL A 495 -1.35 7.15 33.51
N LYS A 496 -2.29 8.04 33.16
CA LYS A 496 -2.37 9.39 33.73
C LYS A 496 -2.62 9.36 35.24
N ALA A 497 -3.54 8.50 35.70
CA ALA A 497 -3.83 8.36 37.12
C ALA A 497 -2.65 7.79 37.93
N LEU A 498 -1.94 6.81 37.37
CA LEU A 498 -0.73 6.23 37.99
C LEU A 498 0.38 7.28 38.13
N LEU A 499 0.67 8.03 37.06
CA LEU A 499 1.67 9.10 37.11
C LEU A 499 1.31 10.19 38.13
N GLN A 500 0.03 10.55 38.24
CA GLN A 500 -0.45 11.49 39.26
C GLN A 500 -0.30 10.95 40.69
N ILE A 501 -0.53 9.65 40.90
CA ILE A 501 -0.34 9.00 42.21
C ILE A 501 1.15 8.98 42.61
N MET A 502 2.03 8.77 41.63
CA MET A 502 3.49 8.78 41.77
C MET A 502 4.11 10.19 41.85
N ASP A 503 3.33 11.26 41.65
CA ASP A 503 3.81 12.63 41.47
C ASP A 503 4.81 12.80 40.30
N GLU A 504 4.66 12.00 39.24
CA GLU A 504 5.46 12.02 38.01
C GLU A 504 4.84 12.91 36.91
N ASP A 505 5.55 13.10 35.79
CA ASP A 505 5.08 13.89 34.64
C ASP A 505 3.84 13.27 33.98
N HIS A 506 2.66 13.79 34.32
CA HIS A 506 1.37 13.37 33.80
C HIS A 506 0.85 14.25 32.65
N CYS A 507 1.74 14.99 31.97
CA CYS A 507 1.36 15.78 30.81
C CYS A 507 0.83 14.87 29.67
N ASN A 508 -0.10 15.40 28.87
CA ASN A 508 -0.76 14.62 27.82
C ASN A 508 0.24 14.05 26.79
N GLU A 509 1.36 14.75 26.53
CA GLU A 509 2.40 14.28 25.62
C GLU A 509 3.12 13.03 26.17
N ASN A 510 3.48 13.03 27.45
CA ASN A 510 4.11 11.87 28.10
C ASN A 510 3.13 10.69 28.21
N VAL A 511 1.88 10.94 28.61
CA VAL A 511 0.84 9.90 28.68
C VAL A 511 0.64 9.27 27.30
N ALA A 512 0.51 10.07 26.23
CA ALA A 512 0.29 9.54 24.88
C ALA A 512 1.45 8.65 24.40
N ARG A 513 2.69 9.02 24.76
CA ARG A 513 3.90 8.22 24.53
C ARG A 513 3.86 6.88 25.26
N LEU A 514 3.62 6.89 26.57
CA LEU A 514 3.56 5.67 27.36
C LEU A 514 2.43 4.74 26.92
N VAL A 515 1.29 5.29 26.47
CA VAL A 515 0.21 4.46 25.89
C VAL A 515 0.64 3.82 24.58
N LEU A 516 1.39 4.52 23.73
CA LEU A 516 1.91 3.91 22.50
C LEU A 516 2.86 2.75 22.81
N LEU A 517 3.69 2.84 23.86
CA LEU A 517 4.50 1.72 24.36
C LEU A 517 3.65 0.57 24.91
N LEU A 518 2.64 0.92 25.71
CA LEU A 518 1.73 0.00 26.36
C LEU A 518 1.01 -0.89 25.35
N GLU A 519 0.52 -0.31 24.25
CA GLU A 519 -0.16 -1.09 23.20
C GLU A 519 0.75 -2.09 22.48
N GLN A 520 2.04 -1.77 22.34
CA GLN A 520 3.01 -2.72 21.81
C GLN A 520 3.26 -3.86 22.81
N LEU A 521 3.37 -3.55 24.10
CA LEU A 521 3.54 -4.53 25.17
C LEU A 521 2.32 -5.47 25.30
N MET A 522 1.11 -4.94 25.08
CA MET A 522 -0.13 -5.72 25.06
C MET A 522 -0.24 -6.63 23.83
N GLY A 523 0.52 -6.39 22.77
CA GLY A 523 0.40 -7.08 21.48
C GLY A 523 -0.76 -6.58 20.61
N THR A 524 -1.45 -5.50 21.00
CA THR A 524 -2.54 -4.93 20.18
C THR A 524 -2.02 -4.10 19.02
N GLY A 525 -0.85 -3.47 19.17
CA GLY A 525 -0.10 -2.83 18.08
C GLY A 525 -0.71 -1.56 17.50
N GLY A 526 -1.59 -0.86 18.24
CA GLY A 526 -2.31 0.32 17.76
C GLY A 526 -1.43 1.55 17.49
N GLY A 527 -2.08 2.58 16.94
CA GLY A 527 -1.45 3.86 16.61
C GLY A 527 -1.53 4.88 17.74
N TRP A 528 -1.21 6.14 17.43
CA TRP A 528 -1.24 7.22 18.43
C TRP A 528 -2.55 8.02 18.46
N GLN A 529 -3.45 7.84 17.50
CA GLN A 529 -4.59 8.75 17.34
C GLN A 529 -5.62 8.65 18.48
N ASP A 530 -5.78 7.47 19.08
CA ASP A 530 -6.88 7.17 20.00
C ASP A 530 -6.66 7.86 21.35
N GLN A 531 -5.46 7.67 21.92
CA GLN A 531 -5.03 8.33 23.15
C GLN A 531 -4.94 9.84 22.99
N ILE A 532 -4.43 10.34 21.84
CA ILE A 532 -4.46 11.78 21.56
C ILE A 532 -5.92 12.24 21.50
N GLY A 533 -6.76 11.48 20.81
CA GLY A 533 -8.20 11.67 20.66
C GLY A 533 -8.93 11.93 21.99
N GLY A 534 -8.65 11.13 23.02
CA GLY A 534 -9.26 11.28 24.35
C GLY A 534 -8.56 12.26 25.29
N LEU A 535 -7.24 12.44 25.18
CA LEU A 535 -6.47 13.31 26.10
C LEU A 535 -6.62 14.80 25.81
N TYR A 536 -6.79 15.18 24.54
CA TYR A 536 -6.87 16.57 24.12
C TYR A 536 -8.32 16.93 23.76
N PRO A 537 -8.85 18.05 24.27
CA PRO A 537 -10.23 18.44 24.01
C PRO A 537 -10.47 18.90 22.58
N GLY A 538 -11.74 18.98 22.22
CA GLY A 538 -12.24 19.60 21.01
C GLY A 538 -11.85 18.89 19.72
N ILE A 539 -11.95 19.64 18.64
CA ILE A 539 -11.46 19.26 17.31
C ILE A 539 -9.96 19.55 17.28
N LYS A 540 -9.18 18.61 16.74
CA LYS A 540 -7.72 18.76 16.68
C LYS A 540 -7.15 18.09 15.44
N PHE A 541 -6.12 18.73 14.93
CA PHE A 541 -5.29 18.21 13.85
C PHE A 541 -3.94 17.81 14.41
N THR A 542 -3.62 16.53 14.35
CA THR A 542 -2.36 16.00 14.88
C THR A 542 -1.46 15.58 13.74
N THR A 543 -0.21 16.03 13.77
CA THR A 543 0.83 15.59 12.82
C THR A 543 1.93 14.84 13.57
N SER A 544 2.35 13.69 13.04
CA SER A 544 3.55 13.01 13.52
C SER A 544 4.74 13.33 12.64
N PHE A 545 5.91 13.46 13.27
CA PHE A 545 7.19 13.63 12.60
C PHE A 545 8.09 12.44 12.95
N PRO A 546 8.37 11.56 11.97
CA PRO A 546 9.31 10.46 12.12
C PRO A 546 10.63 10.91 12.74
N GLY A 547 11.13 10.11 13.66
CA GLY A 547 12.38 10.37 14.36
C GLY A 547 12.51 9.50 15.60
N THR A 548 13.68 9.56 16.21
CA THR A 548 13.97 9.02 17.54
C THR A 548 14.41 10.21 18.40
N PRO A 549 13.49 10.88 19.10
CA PRO A 549 12.11 10.45 19.38
C PRO A 549 11.09 10.81 18.28
N LEU A 550 10.01 10.03 18.19
CA LEU A 550 8.80 10.33 17.44
C LEU A 550 8.15 11.58 18.06
N ARG A 551 7.98 12.63 17.26
CA ARG A 551 7.37 13.88 17.73
C ARG A 551 5.93 13.97 17.24
N LEU A 552 5.01 14.22 18.16
CA LEU A 552 3.61 14.45 17.88
C LEU A 552 3.31 15.92 18.11
N GLN A 553 2.79 16.60 17.09
CA GLN A 553 2.34 17.98 17.18
C GLN A 553 0.82 17.99 17.12
N VAL A 554 0.18 18.30 18.24
CA VAL A 554 -1.28 18.44 18.35
C VAL A 554 -1.64 19.91 18.20
N VAL A 555 -2.37 20.23 17.15
CA VAL A 555 -2.87 21.59 16.89
C VAL A 555 -4.38 21.61 17.14
N PRO A 556 -4.85 22.24 18.22
CA PRO A 556 -6.29 22.39 18.45
C PRO A 556 -6.89 23.30 17.37
N LEU A 557 -8.09 22.95 16.92
CA LEU A 557 -8.88 23.81 16.05
C LEU A 557 -9.80 24.67 16.92
N LEU A 558 -9.54 25.98 16.94
CA LEU A 558 -10.40 26.95 17.64
C LEU A 558 -11.69 27.14 16.83
N ALA A 559 -12.62 26.21 16.98
CA ALA A 559 -13.92 26.24 16.32
C ALA A 559 -14.80 27.35 16.92
N SER A 560 -15.43 28.14 16.04
CA SER A 560 -16.41 29.13 16.48
C SER A 560 -17.65 28.45 17.08
N PRO A 561 -18.38 29.10 18.02
CA PRO A 561 -19.63 28.56 18.55
C PRO A 561 -20.64 28.21 17.44
N GLN A 562 -20.65 28.99 16.35
CA GLN A 562 -21.50 28.72 15.19
C GLN A 562 -21.11 27.43 14.47
N LEU A 563 -19.81 27.15 14.30
CA LEU A 563 -19.34 25.90 13.70
C LEU A 563 -19.71 24.70 14.58
N ILE A 564 -19.49 24.80 15.89
CA ILE A 564 -19.86 23.75 16.85
C ILE A 564 -21.37 23.46 16.80
N SER A 565 -22.22 24.50 16.82
CA SER A 565 -23.68 24.35 16.70
C SER A 565 -24.05 23.65 15.40
N LYS A 566 -23.51 24.11 14.27
CA LYS A 566 -23.80 23.50 12.96
C LYS A 566 -23.36 22.03 12.88
N LEU A 567 -22.20 21.68 13.45
CA LEU A 567 -21.74 20.30 13.51
C LEU A 567 -22.68 19.45 14.38
N GLN A 568 -23.03 19.92 15.58
CA GLN A 568 -23.96 19.21 16.47
C GLN A 568 -25.35 19.03 15.86
N GLU A 569 -25.84 19.99 15.08
CA GLU A 569 -27.14 19.91 14.39
C GLU A 569 -27.13 18.97 13.17
N ARG A 570 -25.97 18.75 12.54
CA ARG A 570 -25.86 18.01 11.26
C ARG A 570 -25.26 16.63 11.39
N LEU A 571 -24.38 16.39 12.36
CA LEU A 571 -23.62 15.14 12.49
C LEU A 571 -24.33 14.19 13.46
N LEU A 572 -24.75 13.04 12.94
CA LEU A 572 -25.29 11.95 13.75
C LEU A 572 -24.18 10.95 14.08
N VAL A 573 -24.15 10.51 15.34
CA VAL A 573 -23.25 9.47 15.85
C VAL A 573 -24.09 8.22 16.11
N VAL A 574 -23.92 7.20 15.26
CA VAL A 574 -24.82 6.05 15.18
C VAL A 574 -24.07 4.76 15.48
N PHE A 575 -24.47 4.02 16.51
CA PHE A 575 -23.96 2.68 16.76
C PHE A 575 -24.68 1.66 15.87
N THR A 576 -23.92 0.85 15.14
CA THR A 576 -24.46 -0.12 14.17
C THR A 576 -25.01 -1.40 14.80
N GLY A 577 -24.82 -1.60 16.11
CA GLY A 577 -25.15 -2.86 16.79
C GLY A 577 -24.14 -3.98 16.56
N GLN A 578 -23.20 -3.82 15.63
CA GLN A 578 -22.14 -4.77 15.32
C GLN A 578 -20.83 -4.33 15.98
N VAL A 579 -19.98 -5.28 16.40
CA VAL A 579 -18.64 -5.00 16.92
C VAL A 579 -17.60 -5.88 16.22
N ARG A 580 -16.43 -5.33 15.96
CA ARG A 580 -15.30 -6.05 15.36
C ARG A 580 -14.02 -5.69 16.10
N LEU A 581 -13.21 -6.71 16.41
CA LEU A 581 -11.90 -6.50 17.02
C LEU A 581 -10.91 -5.96 15.97
N ALA A 582 -10.29 -4.82 16.27
CA ALA A 582 -9.39 -4.12 15.35
C ALA A 582 -8.07 -4.86 15.06
N HIS A 583 -7.64 -5.75 15.97
CA HIS A 583 -6.34 -6.43 15.90
C HIS A 583 -6.13 -7.22 14.59
N GLN A 584 -7.16 -7.94 14.12
CA GLN A 584 -7.06 -8.70 12.87
C GLN A 584 -6.95 -7.80 11.63
N VAL A 585 -7.57 -6.62 11.66
CA VAL A 585 -7.47 -5.63 10.58
C VAL A 585 -6.07 -5.02 10.56
N LEU A 586 -5.57 -4.64 11.73
CA LEU A 586 -4.24 -4.08 11.92
C LEU A 586 -3.17 -4.98 11.31
N GLN A 587 -3.21 -6.28 11.62
CA GLN A 587 -2.21 -7.23 11.12
C GLN A 587 -2.15 -7.25 9.59
N LYS A 588 -3.31 -7.27 8.92
CA LYS A 588 -3.41 -7.28 7.45
C LYS A 588 -2.88 -5.99 6.84
N VAL A 589 -3.29 -4.84 7.36
CA VAL A 589 -2.87 -3.52 6.84
C VAL A 589 -1.38 -3.30 7.06
N VAL A 590 -0.85 -3.61 8.25
CA VAL A 590 0.59 -3.46 8.54
C VAL A 590 1.44 -4.44 7.73
N THR A 591 0.99 -5.68 7.50
CA THR A 591 1.69 -6.62 6.62
C THR A 591 1.81 -6.07 5.20
N ARG A 592 0.70 -5.62 4.61
CA ARG A 592 0.70 -4.99 3.27
C ARG A 592 1.57 -3.72 3.22
N TYR A 593 1.63 -2.96 4.31
CA TYR A 593 2.54 -1.82 4.43
C TYR A 593 4.01 -2.23 4.41
N LEU A 594 4.39 -3.23 5.20
CA LEU A 594 5.75 -3.76 5.24
C LEU A 594 6.17 -4.32 3.88
N GLN A 595 5.23 -4.97 3.19
CA GLN A 595 5.36 -5.44 1.81
C GLN A 595 5.40 -4.32 0.77
N ARG A 596 5.13 -3.05 1.12
CA ARG A 596 5.06 -1.92 0.15
C ARG A 596 4.04 -2.11 -0.95
N ASP A 597 2.88 -2.64 -0.59
CA ASP A 597 1.71 -2.63 -1.46
C ASP A 597 1.44 -1.19 -1.96
N ASN A 598 1.48 -1.00 -3.28
CA ASN A 598 1.46 0.33 -3.87
C ASN A 598 0.13 1.05 -3.65
N ILE A 599 -0.98 0.30 -3.75
CA ILE A 599 -2.33 0.83 -3.52
C ILE A 599 -2.40 1.32 -2.08
N LEU A 600 -2.12 0.46 -1.10
CA LEU A 600 -2.16 0.80 0.31
C LEU A 600 -1.26 1.98 0.67
N ILE A 601 -0.03 2.03 0.16
CA ILE A 601 0.87 3.16 0.41
C ILE A 601 0.26 4.46 -0.15
N SER A 602 -0.32 4.42 -1.34
CA SER A 602 -1.00 5.58 -1.95
C SER A 602 -2.22 6.00 -1.13
N SER A 603 -3.05 5.05 -0.69
CA SER A 603 -4.26 5.32 0.08
C SER A 603 -3.94 5.99 1.42
N ILE A 604 -2.93 5.50 2.16
CA ILE A 604 -2.52 6.15 3.43
C ILE A 604 -1.92 7.55 3.19
N LYS A 605 -1.14 7.76 2.11
CA LYS A 605 -0.69 9.13 1.74
C LYS A 605 -1.88 10.05 1.48
N ARG A 606 -2.89 9.56 0.77
CA ARG A 606 -4.10 10.33 0.45
C ARG A 606 -4.90 10.63 1.70
N LEU A 607 -5.08 9.69 2.62
CA LEU A 607 -5.71 9.91 3.92
C LEU A 607 -5.01 11.02 4.73
N ALA A 608 -3.68 11.00 4.80
CA ALA A 608 -2.92 12.05 5.48
C ALA A 608 -3.06 13.43 4.81
N ALA A 609 -3.14 13.48 3.47
CA ALA A 609 -3.38 14.72 2.73
C ALA A 609 -4.82 15.24 2.95
N LEU A 610 -5.81 14.36 2.95
CA LEU A 610 -7.20 14.69 3.22
C LEU A 610 -7.40 15.19 4.65
N ALA A 611 -6.62 14.73 5.63
CA ALA A 611 -6.66 15.30 6.99
C ALA A 611 -6.27 16.79 7.02
N LYS A 612 -5.33 17.22 6.16
CA LYS A 612 -4.99 18.64 6.01
C LYS A 612 -6.12 19.41 5.33
N ALA A 613 -6.68 18.87 4.25
CA ALA A 613 -7.83 19.47 3.58
C ALA A 613 -9.05 19.60 4.52
N GLY A 614 -9.33 18.58 5.33
CA GLY A 614 -10.45 18.59 6.28
C GLY A 614 -10.25 19.62 7.39
N ARG A 615 -9.00 19.86 7.81
CA ARG A 615 -8.67 20.95 8.73
C ARG A 615 -9.00 22.30 8.10
N GLU A 616 -8.61 22.51 6.84
CA GLU A 616 -8.88 23.75 6.10
C GLU A 616 -10.39 23.97 5.90
N ALA A 617 -11.13 22.93 5.50
CA ALA A 617 -12.59 22.95 5.37
C ALA A 617 -13.28 23.40 6.67
N LEU A 618 -12.90 22.79 7.80
CA LEU A 618 -13.43 23.20 9.11
C LEU A 618 -13.04 24.63 9.50
N MET A 619 -11.82 25.07 9.21
CA MET A 619 -11.40 26.46 9.46
C MET A 619 -12.21 27.47 8.65
N ASN A 620 -12.62 27.09 7.43
CA ASN A 620 -13.49 27.88 6.57
C ASN A 620 -14.99 27.71 6.89
N SER A 621 -15.33 26.90 7.89
CA SER A 621 -16.71 26.51 8.23
C SER A 621 -17.48 25.83 7.07
N ASP A 622 -16.75 25.18 6.16
CA ASP A 622 -17.30 24.38 5.07
C ASP A 622 -17.52 22.93 5.53
N ILE A 623 -18.73 22.67 6.01
CA ILE A 623 -19.12 21.35 6.53
C ILE A 623 -19.46 20.39 5.38
N ASP A 624 -19.85 20.90 4.22
CA ASP A 624 -20.18 20.06 3.07
C ASP A 624 -18.89 19.50 2.46
N GLU A 625 -17.83 20.30 2.36
CA GLU A 625 -16.49 19.82 1.97
C GLU A 625 -15.95 18.76 2.95
N LEU A 626 -16.18 18.92 4.27
CA LEU A 626 -15.85 17.88 5.24
C LEU A 626 -16.59 16.56 4.95
N GLY A 627 -17.85 16.64 4.51
CA GLY A 627 -18.64 15.48 4.10
C GLY A 627 -18.02 14.73 2.93
N GLU A 628 -17.65 15.44 1.88
CA GLU A 628 -16.96 14.87 0.71
C GLU A 628 -15.62 14.22 1.10
N ILE A 629 -14.87 14.84 2.01
CA ILE A 629 -13.63 14.29 2.56
C ILE A 629 -13.89 12.99 3.34
N MET A 630 -14.97 12.92 4.12
CA MET A 630 -15.35 11.71 4.84
C MET A 630 -15.71 10.57 3.88
N LEU A 631 -16.41 10.86 2.78
CA LEU A 631 -16.74 9.86 1.75
C LEU A 631 -15.48 9.30 1.07
N GLU A 632 -14.55 10.17 0.67
CA GLU A 632 -13.29 9.73 0.09
C GLU A 632 -12.45 8.95 1.12
N ALA A 633 -12.42 9.39 2.38
CA ALA A 633 -11.76 8.64 3.44
C ALA A 633 -12.36 7.24 3.63
N TRP A 634 -13.69 7.12 3.53
CA TRP A 634 -14.38 5.84 3.60
C TRP A 634 -14.02 4.91 2.44
N ARG A 635 -14.03 5.44 1.21
CA ARG A 635 -13.60 4.71 0.00
C ARG A 635 -12.15 4.20 0.15
N LEU A 636 -11.25 5.03 0.67
CA LEU A 636 -9.85 4.66 0.90
C LEU A 636 -9.72 3.60 2.02
N HIS A 637 -10.53 3.66 3.08
CA HIS A 637 -10.55 2.60 4.09
C HIS A 637 -10.92 1.23 3.50
N GLN A 638 -11.85 1.19 2.54
CA GLN A 638 -12.21 -0.04 1.83
C GLN A 638 -11.07 -0.56 0.93
N GLU A 639 -10.19 0.30 0.41
CA GLU A 639 -8.96 -0.13 -0.29
C GLU A 639 -7.92 -0.76 0.68
N LEU A 640 -7.88 -0.29 1.93
CA LEU A 640 -6.98 -0.80 2.97
C LEU A 640 -7.44 -2.16 3.50
N ASP A 641 -8.72 -2.28 3.85
CA ASP A 641 -9.39 -3.53 4.23
C ASP A 641 -10.79 -3.59 3.61
N PRO A 642 -11.02 -4.40 2.57
CA PRO A 642 -12.36 -4.58 1.99
C PRO A 642 -13.41 -5.06 3.01
N TYR A 643 -12.98 -5.73 4.10
CA TYR A 643 -13.85 -6.18 5.17
C TYR A 643 -14.17 -5.08 6.20
N CYS A 644 -13.65 -3.86 6.02
CA CYS A 644 -14.05 -2.72 6.85
C CYS A 644 -15.52 -2.34 6.62
N SER A 645 -16.15 -2.81 5.55
CA SER A 645 -17.60 -2.76 5.35
C SER A 645 -18.20 -4.16 5.28
N ASN A 646 -19.53 -4.22 5.31
CA ASN A 646 -20.31 -5.43 5.11
C ASN A 646 -21.71 -5.05 4.59
N THR A 647 -22.50 -6.04 4.19
CA THR A 647 -23.84 -5.81 3.59
C THR A 647 -24.76 -4.94 4.46
N PHE A 648 -24.67 -5.05 5.79
CA PHE A 648 -25.47 -4.21 6.69
C PHE A 648 -25.01 -2.75 6.65
N VAL A 649 -23.70 -2.51 6.75
CA VAL A 649 -23.09 -1.17 6.70
C VAL A 649 -23.36 -0.51 5.35
N ASP A 650 -23.22 -1.25 4.25
CA ASP A 650 -23.48 -0.75 2.90
C ASP A 650 -24.95 -0.36 2.74
N SER A 651 -25.88 -1.19 3.23
CA SER A 651 -27.32 -0.89 3.21
C SER A 651 -27.68 0.33 4.07
N LEU A 652 -27.02 0.50 5.22
CA LEU A 652 -27.21 1.65 6.10
C LEU A 652 -26.75 2.95 5.43
N PHE A 653 -25.61 2.92 4.74
CA PHE A 653 -25.08 4.07 4.04
C PHE A 653 -25.87 4.42 2.79
N GLU A 654 -26.27 3.43 1.97
CA GLU A 654 -27.17 3.63 0.84
C GLU A 654 -28.51 4.25 1.29
N PHE A 655 -29.06 3.78 2.41
CA PHE A 655 -30.28 4.37 3.00
C PHE A 655 -30.08 5.81 3.47
N SER A 656 -28.89 6.15 3.96
CA SER A 656 -28.57 7.47 4.51
C SER A 656 -28.14 8.48 3.44
N GLU A 657 -27.69 8.03 2.27
CA GLU A 657 -27.14 8.85 1.19
C GLU A 657 -28.03 10.02 0.74
N PRO A 658 -29.38 9.88 0.63
CA PRO A 658 -30.26 11.00 0.27
C PRO A 658 -30.32 12.12 1.31
N PHE A 659 -29.84 11.87 2.54
CA PHE A 659 -29.83 12.85 3.63
C PHE A 659 -28.43 13.40 3.94
N CYS A 660 -27.38 12.67 3.55
CA CYS A 660 -25.99 12.94 3.93
C CYS A 660 -25.17 13.68 2.87
N SER A 661 -24.32 14.61 3.33
CA SER A 661 -23.17 15.12 2.56
C SER A 661 -21.94 14.24 2.73
N GLY A 662 -21.89 13.42 3.79
CA GLY A 662 -20.88 12.37 3.91
C GLY A 662 -21.11 11.42 5.06
N TYR A 663 -20.45 10.27 5.01
CA TYR A 663 -20.53 9.26 6.05
C TYR A 663 -19.30 8.36 6.06
N LYS A 664 -19.02 7.74 7.21
CA LYS A 664 -17.99 6.70 7.38
C LYS A 664 -18.18 5.96 8.68
N LEU A 665 -17.61 4.76 8.80
CA LEU A 665 -17.36 4.17 10.11
C LEU A 665 -16.16 4.84 10.81
N VAL A 666 -16.16 4.79 12.13
CA VAL A 666 -15.08 5.24 13.02
C VAL A 666 -14.14 4.07 13.33
N GLY A 667 -12.84 4.34 13.39
CA GLY A 667 -11.83 3.31 13.68
C GLY A 667 -11.62 2.29 12.55
N ALA A 668 -11.36 1.03 12.91
CA ALA A 668 -10.93 -0.02 11.96
C ALA A 668 -12.05 -0.54 11.02
N GLY A 669 -13.32 -0.22 11.30
CA GLY A 669 -14.47 -0.67 10.51
C GLY A 669 -14.97 -2.09 10.80
N GLY A 670 -15.92 -2.55 9.98
CA GLY A 670 -16.62 -3.83 10.07
C GLY A 670 -17.74 -3.87 11.12
N GLY A 671 -18.06 -2.72 11.71
CA GLY A 671 -19.03 -2.52 12.78
C GLY A 671 -18.69 -1.26 13.58
N GLY A 672 -19.29 -1.12 14.76
CA GLY A 672 -19.03 -0.02 15.69
C GLY A 672 -19.87 1.21 15.38
N PHE A 673 -19.29 2.40 15.56
CA PHE A 673 -19.96 3.66 15.31
C PHE A 673 -19.76 4.16 13.88
N ALA A 674 -20.83 4.71 13.31
CA ALA A 674 -20.86 5.48 12.09
C ALA A 674 -21.02 6.97 12.40
N LEU A 675 -20.35 7.80 11.61
CA LEU A 675 -20.61 9.22 11.50
C LEU A 675 -21.45 9.46 10.24
N LEU A 676 -22.62 10.07 10.41
CA LEU A 676 -23.50 10.46 9.29
C LEU A 676 -23.61 11.99 9.30
N LEU A 677 -22.91 12.66 8.40
CA LEU A 677 -22.95 14.10 8.26
C LEU A 677 -24.07 14.48 7.29
N THR A 678 -25.17 14.98 7.83
CA THR A 678 -26.35 15.35 7.04
C THR A 678 -26.16 16.67 6.30
N ARG A 679 -26.89 16.87 5.18
CA ARG A 679 -26.85 18.12 4.38
C ARG A 679 -27.30 19.37 5.17
N ASN A 680 -28.21 19.20 6.12
CA ASN A 680 -28.69 20.27 6.99
C ASN A 680 -29.43 19.70 8.22
N ALA A 681 -29.74 20.57 9.19
CA ALA A 681 -30.42 20.18 10.43
C ALA A 681 -31.82 19.57 10.25
N ASN A 682 -32.50 19.82 9.12
CA ASN A 682 -33.78 19.17 8.82
C ASN A 682 -33.55 17.73 8.35
N SER A 683 -32.58 17.51 7.46
CA SER A 683 -32.15 16.17 7.04
C SER A 683 -31.66 15.33 8.22
N ALA A 684 -30.97 15.92 9.20
CA ALA A 684 -30.60 15.23 10.45
C ALA A 684 -31.82 14.69 11.20
N ARG A 685 -32.85 15.53 11.39
CA ARG A 685 -34.09 15.14 12.07
C ARG A 685 -34.86 14.07 11.29
N GLN A 686 -34.96 14.22 9.97
CA GLN A 686 -35.62 13.25 9.10
C GLN A 686 -34.91 11.89 9.13
N LEU A 687 -33.58 11.87 8.99
CA LEU A 687 -32.79 10.64 9.02
C LEU A 687 -32.85 9.97 10.39
N LYS A 688 -32.71 10.72 11.48
CA LYS A 688 -32.86 10.20 12.85
C LYS A 688 -34.21 9.50 13.03
N HIS A 689 -35.30 10.17 12.66
CA HIS A 689 -36.64 9.58 12.73
C HIS A 689 -36.80 8.35 11.82
N ALA A 690 -36.25 8.40 10.60
CA ALA A 690 -36.33 7.29 9.65
C ALA A 690 -35.55 6.04 10.13
N LEU A 691 -34.41 6.23 10.80
CA LEU A 691 -33.64 5.14 11.42
C LEU A 691 -34.39 4.53 12.61
N GLU A 692 -35.04 5.35 13.45
CA GLU A 692 -35.83 4.89 14.60
C GLU A 692 -37.10 4.13 14.17
N CYS A 693 -37.73 4.52 13.05
CA CYS A 693 -38.96 3.88 12.57
C CYS A 693 -38.73 2.63 11.71
N LYS A 694 -37.50 2.34 11.30
CA LYS A 694 -37.20 1.23 10.39
C LYS A 694 -36.61 0.04 11.17
N PRO A 695 -37.41 -0.97 11.53
CA PRO A 695 -36.96 -2.08 12.38
C PRO A 695 -35.85 -2.94 11.75
N ASP A 696 -35.67 -2.86 10.43
CA ASP A 696 -34.60 -3.58 9.71
C ASP A 696 -33.20 -3.10 10.12
N PHE A 697 -33.07 -1.86 10.59
CA PHE A 697 -31.82 -1.30 11.08
C PHE A 697 -31.82 -1.29 12.61
N ASN A 698 -31.18 -2.29 13.23
CA ASN A 698 -30.96 -2.33 14.68
C ASN A 698 -29.83 -1.38 15.11
N VAL A 699 -30.00 -0.09 14.82
CA VAL A 699 -29.03 0.96 15.11
C VAL A 699 -29.49 1.81 16.28
N GLN A 700 -28.53 2.42 16.98
CA GLN A 700 -28.80 3.35 18.08
C GLN A 700 -28.14 4.69 17.78
N VAL A 701 -28.93 5.77 17.77
CA VAL A 701 -28.42 7.15 17.61
C VAL A 701 -28.12 7.72 19.00
N TYR A 702 -26.87 8.14 19.22
CA TYR A 702 -26.42 8.69 20.49
C TYR A 702 -26.49 10.21 20.48
N ASN A 703 -26.89 10.81 21.62
CA ASN A 703 -26.66 12.22 21.84
C ASN A 703 -25.18 12.44 22.18
N TRP A 704 -24.60 13.49 21.63
CA TRP A 704 -23.19 13.80 21.82
C TRP A 704 -22.95 15.30 21.89
N THR A 705 -21.87 15.68 22.57
CA THR A 705 -21.40 17.07 22.65
C THR A 705 -19.89 17.10 22.49
N VAL A 706 -19.36 18.20 21.95
CA VAL A 706 -17.90 18.39 21.88
C VAL A 706 -17.36 18.54 23.29
N PHE A 707 -16.34 17.75 23.64
CA PHE A 707 -15.66 17.89 24.92
C PHE A 707 -14.69 19.08 24.85
N VAL A 708 -15.00 20.18 25.53
CA VAL A 708 -14.20 21.42 25.43
C VAL A 708 -13.05 21.48 26.45
N GLY A 709 -12.99 20.54 27.40
CA GLY A 709 -12.03 20.60 28.52
C GLY A 709 -12.41 21.72 29.50
N ASN A 710 -12.24 21.46 30.80
CA ASN A 710 -12.38 22.49 31.83
C ASN A 710 -11.03 23.13 32.15
#